data_AF-A0A091VD70-F1
#
_entry.id   AF-A0A091VD70-F1
#
_cell.length_a   1.000
_cell.length_b   1.000
_cell.length_c   1.000
_cell.angle_alpha   90.00
_cell.angle_beta   90.00
_cell.angle_gamma   90.00
#
_symmetry.space_group_name_H-M   'P 1'
#
loop_
_entity.id
_entity.type
_entity.pdbx_description
1 polymer ?
#
loop_
_entity_poly.entity_id
_entity_poly.type
_entity_poly.pdbx_seq_one_letter_code
_entity_poly.pdbx_strand_id
1 'polypeptide(L)'
;ILLSFIGHPEIFPLVFTTKTQEIFNCRVDEDVTEENCFKLIKKEDIIQDLKTRATISDFDPVKKVVLEYPGEELLVVFDAKFQYGQNFYFVASEEAKENLLKPPETAEEKEEKEEENREETLEVHPYKPPVHKPWVSLGSEKEVEEESVKDTVTKIKYMISRVRRKFGAPIKFTDKNASHVKDSYVECTPYQDKTFSIKMLEKDVGVQMVPKVREASTQTKWTYPKNAATQYFPRQLSDEEKEESLSSEKLKEFLTSVHLRMEIALQQNEIMDAFFDDWKALTEDESSSGGKPDVYLKAYQSFTDLRYLKDRSISCVCWHPTIYGIIAASARQRLSYEEQVNLSDKSLLQQSVILFWSFFDPIHPQLMLECPEDIYCFQFSPSDPNIIAGGCINGQVVLWDISQHEEKLQNAKTVADGIEITAVNMVNASIPNFCKPPLVKYCAVSSIQYSHKKPVTDIHWLPGYFEDNQMGATFENRAETCVQLVTCSPDCSILFWDIPATKLPEQPSSEEVKEKEIFYMPADVPDTFKHLDLCWKPLIKINLCESDTNTEYCPVRISLRELHYHYKTSEKVESLNTLEVPAKESPYAEMSSPSSKKLRVLENISTDFFVGTEDGEIVYSDWKMEVNSDSAKPVRQKQIQKYIIHTDAINTLQRSPVFKDIVLSIGGRNFAIWKEGVTNGAILQSSCAAGRYTAGQWSLTRSGVFFIGRDDGNIDIWDLLKKTHEPSHFQNISESMITFISPWTASPKQHFLAVSDDLGVLRVLEICQTLSHPSRNE
;
A
#
# COMPACT_ATOMS: atom_id res chain seq x y z
N ILE A 1 5.95 11.22 -52.56
CA ILE A 1 5.18 11.09 -51.31
C ILE A 1 5.89 10.03 -50.50
N LEU A 2 6.69 10.49 -49.52
CA LEU A 2 7.37 9.65 -48.54
C LEU A 2 6.31 9.00 -47.66
N LEU A 3 6.25 7.67 -47.64
CA LEU A 3 5.59 6.92 -46.58
C LEU A 3 6.68 6.09 -45.90
N SER A 4 6.98 6.52 -44.68
CA SER A 4 7.88 5.93 -43.71
C SER A 4 7.51 4.47 -43.45
N PHE A 5 8.30 3.54 -43.97
CA PHE A 5 8.32 2.17 -43.50
C PHE A 5 9.11 2.12 -42.19
N ILE A 6 8.39 2.06 -41.08
CA ILE A 6 8.91 1.49 -39.84
C ILE A 6 8.55 0.01 -39.93
N GLY A 7 9.51 -0.83 -40.32
CA GLY A 7 9.30 -2.28 -40.43
C GLY A 7 10.36 -2.92 -41.32
N HIS A 8 10.85 -4.09 -40.90
CA HIS A 8 11.92 -4.85 -41.58
C HIS A 8 11.69 -5.00 -43.10
N PRO A 9 12.75 -4.95 -43.94
CA PRO A 9 12.65 -4.96 -45.40
C PRO A 9 12.03 -6.23 -46.01
N GLU A 10 11.72 -7.24 -45.19
CA GLU A 10 11.26 -8.56 -45.60
C GLU A 10 9.79 -8.85 -45.22
N ILE A 11 9.11 -7.91 -44.55
CA ILE A 11 7.72 -8.06 -44.06
C ILE A 11 6.78 -7.19 -44.89
N PHE A 12 5.72 -7.81 -45.44
CA PHE A 12 4.73 -7.12 -46.27
C PHE A 12 3.32 -7.23 -45.66
N PRO A 13 2.72 -6.11 -45.21
CA PRO A 13 1.36 -6.09 -44.67
C PRO A 13 0.31 -6.26 -45.78
N LEU A 14 -0.73 -7.05 -45.50
CA LEU A 14 -1.82 -7.43 -46.40
C LEU A 14 -3.17 -7.46 -45.68
N VAL A 15 -4.24 -7.17 -46.42
CA VAL A 15 -5.62 -7.30 -45.93
C VAL A 15 -6.26 -8.50 -46.59
N PHE A 16 -6.60 -9.53 -45.82
CA PHE A 16 -7.42 -10.63 -46.33
C PHE A 16 -8.89 -10.36 -46.09
N THR A 17 -9.65 -10.25 -47.18
CA THR A 17 -11.11 -10.24 -47.15
C THR A 17 -11.65 -11.60 -46.70
N THR A 18 -12.89 -11.63 -46.20
CA THR A 18 -13.53 -12.86 -45.70
C THR A 18 -13.49 -14.00 -46.72
N LYS A 19 -13.70 -13.71 -48.01
CA LYS A 19 -13.60 -14.71 -49.08
C LYS A 19 -12.20 -15.28 -49.25
N THR A 20 -11.16 -14.47 -49.09
CA THR A 20 -9.76 -14.94 -49.18
C THR A 20 -9.39 -15.77 -47.95
N GLN A 21 -9.89 -15.40 -46.76
CA GLN A 21 -9.72 -16.20 -45.55
C GLN A 21 -10.38 -17.58 -45.66
N GLU A 22 -11.54 -17.67 -46.31
CA GLU A 22 -12.23 -18.94 -46.60
C GLU A 22 -11.47 -19.81 -47.59
N ILE A 23 -10.90 -19.23 -48.65
CA ILE A 23 -10.20 -19.97 -49.69
C ILE A 23 -8.92 -20.63 -49.15
N PHE A 24 -8.20 -19.94 -48.26
CA PHE A 24 -6.92 -20.42 -47.72
C PHE A 24 -7.01 -21.00 -46.30
N ASN A 25 -8.22 -21.18 -45.76
CA ASN A 25 -8.48 -21.71 -44.40
C ASN A 25 -7.64 -20.98 -43.34
N CYS A 26 -7.77 -19.65 -43.32
CA CYS A 26 -7.11 -18.75 -42.37
C CYS A 26 -8.11 -17.76 -41.75
N ARG A 27 -9.31 -18.27 -41.38
CA ARG A 27 -10.33 -17.47 -40.71
C ARG A 27 -9.86 -17.04 -39.32
N VAL A 28 -9.99 -15.74 -39.04
CA VAL A 28 -9.69 -15.16 -37.73
C VAL A 28 -10.62 -15.78 -36.67
N ASP A 29 -10.08 -16.13 -35.51
CA ASP A 29 -10.76 -16.76 -34.35
C ASP A 29 -11.20 -18.24 -34.53
N GLU A 30 -11.09 -18.81 -35.74
CA GLU A 30 -11.34 -20.26 -36.00
C GLU A 30 -10.05 -21.02 -36.36
N ASP A 31 -9.34 -20.59 -37.42
CA ASP A 31 -8.16 -21.28 -37.95
C ASP A 31 -6.82 -20.65 -37.51
N VAL A 32 -6.86 -19.36 -37.15
CA VAL A 32 -5.70 -18.58 -36.70
C VAL A 32 -6.12 -17.76 -35.47
N THR A 33 -5.43 -17.95 -34.35
CA THR A 33 -5.72 -17.31 -33.05
C THR A 33 -4.51 -16.53 -32.54
N GLU A 34 -4.64 -15.75 -31.47
CA GLU A 34 -3.53 -14.98 -30.89
C GLU A 34 -2.36 -15.89 -30.43
N GLU A 35 -2.64 -17.11 -29.97
CA GLU A 35 -1.64 -18.09 -29.53
C GLU A 35 -1.00 -18.88 -30.69
N ASN A 36 -1.72 -19.11 -31.79
CA ASN A 36 -1.21 -19.77 -32.99
C ASN A 36 -1.44 -18.88 -34.22
N CYS A 37 -0.59 -17.87 -34.36
CA CYS A 37 -0.79 -16.75 -35.26
C CYS A 37 -0.29 -16.99 -36.69
N PHE A 38 0.27 -18.16 -37.02
CA PHE A 38 0.92 -18.41 -38.32
C PHE A 38 0.26 -19.52 -39.15
N LYS A 39 0.20 -19.31 -40.46
CA LYS A 39 -0.31 -20.28 -41.45
C LYS A 39 0.60 -20.37 -42.66
N LEU A 40 0.89 -21.61 -43.09
CA LEU A 40 1.62 -21.90 -44.32
C LEU A 40 0.65 -22.08 -45.48
N ILE A 41 0.85 -21.31 -46.55
CA ILE A 41 0.04 -21.38 -47.77
C ILE A 41 0.95 -21.73 -48.95
N LYS A 42 0.53 -22.67 -49.80
CA LYS A 42 1.29 -23.06 -50.99
C LYS A 42 1.25 -21.98 -52.05
N LYS A 43 2.39 -21.75 -52.69
CA LYS A 43 2.57 -20.75 -53.74
C LYS A 43 1.69 -21.05 -54.96
N GLU A 44 1.50 -22.32 -55.30
CA GLU A 44 0.65 -22.74 -56.42
C GLU A 44 -0.80 -22.30 -56.22
N ASP A 45 -1.32 -22.40 -54.99
CA ASP A 45 -2.70 -22.05 -54.67
C ASP A 45 -2.91 -20.53 -54.77
N ILE A 46 -1.92 -19.73 -54.34
CA ILE A 46 -1.95 -18.27 -54.49
C ILE A 46 -1.86 -17.86 -55.96
N ILE A 47 -1.03 -18.54 -56.77
CA ILE A 47 -0.93 -18.27 -58.21
C ILE A 47 -2.22 -18.65 -58.93
N GLN A 48 -2.88 -19.74 -58.52
CA GLN A 48 -4.18 -20.13 -59.05
C GLN A 48 -5.25 -19.07 -58.70
N ASP A 49 -5.26 -18.58 -57.47
CA ASP A 49 -6.16 -17.52 -57.03
C ASP A 49 -5.95 -16.20 -57.80
N LEU A 50 -4.68 -15.81 -58.01
CA LEU A 50 -4.33 -14.63 -58.83
C LEU A 50 -4.75 -14.78 -60.30
N LYS A 51 -4.83 -16.01 -60.83
CA LYS A 51 -5.32 -16.27 -62.18
C LYS A 51 -6.84 -16.24 -62.27
N THR A 52 -7.55 -16.73 -61.25
CA THR A 52 -9.02 -16.81 -61.24
C THR A 52 -9.67 -15.47 -60.88
N ARG A 53 -9.14 -14.75 -59.89
CA ARG A 53 -9.71 -13.48 -59.38
C ARG A 53 -8.99 -12.22 -59.89
N ALA A 54 -7.82 -12.34 -60.54
CA ALA A 54 -7.04 -11.23 -61.09
C ALA A 54 -6.91 -10.04 -60.11
N THR A 55 -7.31 -8.83 -60.48
CA THR A 55 -7.20 -7.61 -59.66
C THR A 55 -8.10 -7.60 -58.41
N ILE A 56 -8.95 -8.61 -58.21
CA ILE A 56 -9.82 -8.76 -57.04
C ILE A 56 -9.15 -9.63 -55.96
N SER A 57 -8.05 -10.32 -56.28
CA SER A 57 -7.29 -11.09 -55.28
C SER A 57 -6.52 -10.14 -54.36
N ASP A 58 -6.59 -10.39 -53.05
CA ASP A 58 -5.92 -9.60 -52.03
C ASP A 58 -4.37 -9.71 -52.11
N PHE A 59 -3.85 -10.68 -52.87
CA PHE A 59 -2.42 -10.85 -53.14
C PHE A 59 -1.92 -10.07 -54.37
N ASP A 60 -2.79 -9.41 -55.14
CA ASP A 60 -2.39 -8.67 -56.34
C ASP A 60 -1.34 -7.56 -56.08
N PRO A 61 -1.40 -6.77 -54.97
CA PRO A 61 -0.39 -5.76 -54.67
C PRO A 61 1.03 -6.32 -54.52
N VAL A 62 1.16 -7.59 -54.12
CA VAL A 62 2.44 -8.28 -53.85
C VAL A 62 2.70 -9.42 -54.82
N LYS A 63 1.93 -9.49 -55.92
CA LYS A 63 2.05 -10.51 -56.97
C LYS A 63 3.48 -10.69 -57.50
N LYS A 64 4.22 -9.59 -57.68
CA LYS A 64 5.62 -9.65 -58.14
C LYS A 64 6.51 -10.36 -57.11
N VAL A 65 6.34 -10.03 -55.84
CA VAL A 65 7.10 -10.61 -54.72
C VAL A 65 6.77 -12.10 -54.56
N VAL A 66 5.50 -12.49 -54.65
CA VAL A 66 5.09 -13.91 -54.58
C VAL A 66 5.65 -14.72 -55.75
N LEU A 67 5.66 -14.17 -56.97
CA LEU A 67 6.23 -14.85 -58.14
C LEU A 67 7.74 -15.03 -58.01
N GLU A 68 8.44 -14.01 -57.50
CA GLU A 68 9.89 -14.01 -57.31
C GLU A 68 10.35 -14.80 -56.07
N TYR A 69 9.45 -15.12 -55.14
CA TYR A 69 9.76 -15.88 -53.92
C TYR A 69 10.31 -17.29 -54.27
N PRO A 70 11.47 -17.70 -53.73
CA PRO A 70 12.13 -18.94 -54.13
C PRO A 70 11.45 -20.23 -53.61
N GLY A 71 10.68 -20.14 -52.52
CA GLY A 71 10.07 -21.31 -51.87
C GLY A 71 8.69 -21.73 -52.39
N GLU A 72 8.30 -22.97 -52.09
CA GLU A 72 6.98 -23.54 -52.44
C GLU A 72 5.87 -23.10 -51.47
N GLU A 73 6.21 -22.73 -50.24
CA GLU A 73 5.24 -22.34 -49.21
C GLU A 73 5.58 -20.97 -48.62
N LEU A 74 4.59 -20.07 -48.56
CA LEU A 74 4.71 -18.76 -47.94
C LEU A 74 4.09 -18.79 -46.53
N LEU A 75 4.75 -18.12 -45.58
CA LEU A 75 4.27 -17.96 -44.21
C LEU A 75 3.48 -16.66 -44.11
N VAL A 76 2.19 -16.79 -43.79
CA VAL A 76 1.31 -15.66 -43.49
C VAL A 76 1.04 -15.64 -41.99
N VAL A 77 1.21 -14.48 -41.36
CA VAL A 77 1.00 -14.28 -39.93
C VAL A 77 -0.17 -13.32 -39.72
N PHE A 78 -1.06 -13.69 -38.80
CA PHE A 78 -2.16 -12.84 -38.34
C PHE A 78 -1.63 -11.84 -37.31
N ASP A 79 -1.83 -10.55 -37.59
CA ASP A 79 -1.36 -9.45 -36.74
C ASP A 79 -2.51 -8.96 -35.84
N ALA A 80 -2.78 -9.71 -34.77
CA ALA A 80 -3.84 -9.36 -33.81
C ALA A 80 -3.64 -7.98 -33.17
N LYS A 81 -2.39 -7.51 -33.07
CA LYS A 81 -2.00 -6.25 -32.41
C LYS A 81 -1.83 -5.09 -33.40
N PHE A 82 -2.08 -5.31 -34.70
CA PHE A 82 -1.93 -4.33 -35.77
C PHE A 82 -0.56 -3.62 -35.78
N GLN A 83 0.53 -4.33 -35.45
CA GLN A 83 1.88 -3.77 -35.43
C GLN A 83 2.31 -3.22 -36.80
N TYR A 84 1.89 -3.85 -37.90
CA TYR A 84 2.18 -3.43 -39.27
C TYR A 84 0.97 -2.79 -39.97
N GLY A 85 -0.09 -2.48 -39.21
CA GLY A 85 -1.22 -1.66 -39.64
C GLY A 85 -2.26 -2.36 -40.53
N GLN A 86 -2.12 -3.66 -40.81
CA GLN A 86 -3.10 -4.47 -41.55
C GLN A 86 -3.31 -5.82 -40.85
N ASN A 87 -4.43 -6.49 -41.12
CA ASN A 87 -4.85 -7.69 -40.38
C ASN A 87 -3.90 -8.89 -40.56
N PHE A 88 -3.17 -8.97 -41.66
CA PHE A 88 -2.18 -10.01 -41.92
C PHE A 88 -0.89 -9.40 -42.46
N TYR A 89 0.22 -10.10 -42.31
CA TYR A 89 1.42 -9.83 -43.10
C TYR A 89 2.05 -11.15 -43.53
N PHE A 90 2.81 -11.14 -44.62
CA PHE A 90 3.58 -12.30 -45.02
C PHE A 90 5.06 -11.96 -45.10
N VAL A 91 5.88 -12.99 -44.88
CA VAL A 91 7.33 -12.90 -44.84
C VAL A 91 7.88 -13.32 -46.19
N ALA A 92 8.60 -12.42 -46.87
CA ALA A 92 9.07 -12.61 -48.23
C ALA A 92 10.49 -13.22 -48.32
N SER A 93 11.07 -13.65 -47.20
CA SER A 93 12.38 -14.29 -47.13
C SER A 93 12.28 -15.68 -46.48
N GLU A 94 12.90 -16.69 -47.10
CA GLU A 94 12.97 -18.04 -46.52
C GLU A 94 13.77 -18.07 -45.21
N GLU A 95 14.77 -17.21 -45.07
CA GLU A 95 15.58 -17.11 -43.85
C GLU A 95 14.76 -16.57 -42.68
N ALA A 96 13.96 -15.53 -42.90
CA ALA A 96 13.07 -14.99 -41.88
C ALA A 96 11.89 -15.93 -41.57
N LYS A 97 11.39 -16.68 -42.56
CA LYS A 97 10.38 -17.73 -42.36
C LYS A 97 10.89 -18.82 -41.41
N GLU A 98 12.10 -19.34 -41.61
CA GLU A 98 12.67 -20.38 -40.73
C GLU A 98 13.00 -19.84 -39.32
N ASN A 99 13.46 -18.58 -39.21
CA ASN A 99 13.71 -17.95 -37.90
C ASN A 99 12.44 -17.75 -37.07
N LEU A 100 11.30 -17.45 -37.70
CA LEU A 100 10.00 -17.33 -36.99
C LEU A 100 9.42 -18.69 -36.60
N LEU A 101 9.60 -19.72 -37.43
CA LEU A 101 9.14 -21.08 -37.13
C LEU A 101 10.04 -21.80 -36.10
N LYS A 102 11.31 -21.41 -35.99
CA LYS A 102 12.29 -21.92 -35.03
C LYS A 102 13.04 -20.73 -34.42
N PRO A 103 12.45 -20.06 -33.41
CA PRO A 103 13.12 -18.92 -32.79
C PRO A 103 14.50 -19.36 -32.24
N PRO A 104 15.56 -18.58 -32.46
CA PRO A 104 16.85 -18.86 -31.85
C PRO A 104 16.72 -18.77 -30.32
N GLU A 105 17.17 -19.79 -29.59
CA GLU A 105 17.31 -19.75 -28.13
C GLU A 105 18.40 -18.73 -27.77
N THR A 106 18.02 -17.46 -27.70
CA THR A 106 18.83 -16.37 -27.16
C THR A 106 18.43 -16.12 -25.71
N ALA A 107 19.44 -16.23 -24.86
CA ALA A 107 19.41 -16.01 -23.43
C ALA A 107 18.90 -14.61 -23.07
N GLU A 108 17.71 -14.51 -22.49
CA GLU A 108 17.28 -13.37 -21.65
C GLU A 108 15.99 -13.61 -20.81
N GLU A 109 15.28 -14.75 -20.91
CA GLU A 109 14.02 -14.98 -20.15
C GLU A 109 14.07 -16.11 -19.08
N LYS A 110 15.13 -16.20 -18.29
CA LYS A 110 15.17 -17.08 -17.09
C LYS A 110 15.81 -16.44 -15.86
N GLU A 111 15.41 -15.22 -15.49
CA GLU A 111 15.81 -14.61 -14.20
C GLU A 111 14.68 -14.37 -13.19
N GLU A 112 13.41 -14.74 -13.44
CA GLU A 112 12.36 -14.51 -12.41
C GLU A 112 11.44 -15.70 -12.08
N LYS A 113 11.69 -16.93 -12.56
CA LYS A 113 10.80 -18.07 -12.21
C LYS A 113 11.44 -19.40 -11.78
N GLU A 114 12.74 -19.49 -11.58
CA GLU A 114 13.36 -20.72 -11.03
C GLU A 114 14.42 -20.40 -9.96
N GLU A 115 14.06 -19.54 -9.01
CA GLU A 115 14.81 -19.29 -7.77
C GLU A 115 14.66 -20.44 -6.73
N GLU A 116 14.19 -21.63 -7.12
CA GLU A 116 13.96 -22.72 -6.17
C GLU A 116 14.61 -24.09 -6.49
N ASN A 117 15.37 -24.26 -7.58
CA ASN A 117 16.15 -25.50 -7.77
C ASN A 117 17.49 -25.25 -8.46
N ARG A 118 18.44 -24.76 -7.66
CA ARG A 118 19.86 -24.69 -8.00
C ARG A 118 20.53 -26.05 -7.76
N GLU A 119 21.49 -26.33 -8.65
CA GLU A 119 22.60 -27.30 -8.52
C GLU A 119 22.34 -28.76 -8.94
N GLU A 120 22.57 -29.07 -10.22
CA GLU A 120 23.60 -30.06 -10.63
C GLU A 120 23.70 -30.18 -12.17
N THR A 121 24.93 -30.36 -12.66
CA THR A 121 25.36 -30.77 -14.03
C THR A 121 25.41 -29.73 -15.17
N LEU A 122 26.63 -29.28 -15.49
CA LEU A 122 27.01 -28.58 -16.72
C LEU A 122 27.36 -29.61 -17.82
N GLU A 123 26.58 -29.67 -18.91
CA GLU A 123 26.97 -30.36 -20.16
C GLU A 123 27.34 -29.36 -21.26
N VAL A 124 28.52 -29.53 -21.85
CA VAL A 124 29.06 -28.68 -22.93
C VAL A 124 28.75 -29.32 -24.29
N HIS A 125 28.01 -28.64 -25.17
CA HIS A 125 27.77 -29.11 -26.54
C HIS A 125 28.88 -28.67 -27.53
N PRO A 126 29.47 -29.58 -28.33
CA PRO A 126 30.58 -29.26 -29.23
C PRO A 126 30.13 -28.75 -30.63
N TYR A 127 30.79 -27.69 -31.10
CA TYR A 127 30.59 -27.00 -32.38
C TYR A 127 30.90 -27.86 -33.64
N LYS A 128 30.07 -27.75 -34.69
CA LYS A 128 30.26 -28.40 -36.01
C LYS A 128 30.43 -27.36 -37.13
N PRO A 129 31.54 -27.36 -37.88
CA PRO A 129 31.76 -26.40 -38.97
C PRO A 129 31.09 -26.81 -40.31
N PRO A 130 30.74 -25.86 -41.21
CA PRO A 130 30.00 -26.12 -42.46
C PRO A 130 30.86 -26.74 -43.58
N VAL A 131 30.20 -27.47 -44.51
CA VAL A 131 30.84 -28.18 -45.64
C VAL A 131 30.62 -27.44 -46.97
N HIS A 132 31.63 -27.41 -47.85
CA HIS A 132 31.58 -26.72 -49.15
C HIS A 132 30.57 -27.37 -50.13
N LYS A 133 29.85 -26.53 -50.90
CA LYS A 133 28.97 -26.98 -51.99
C LYS A 133 29.72 -26.94 -53.34
N PRO A 134 29.38 -27.82 -54.31
CA PRO A 134 30.07 -27.89 -55.59
C PRO A 134 29.81 -26.66 -56.48
N TRP A 135 30.82 -26.27 -57.26
CA TRP A 135 30.78 -25.13 -58.17
C TRP A 135 29.81 -25.38 -59.33
N VAL A 136 28.94 -24.40 -59.62
CA VAL A 136 28.01 -24.44 -60.75
C VAL A 136 28.48 -23.41 -61.78
N SER A 137 28.88 -23.89 -62.96
CA SER A 137 29.34 -23.02 -64.05
C SER A 137 28.17 -22.28 -64.72
N LEU A 138 28.40 -21.01 -65.05
CA LEU A 138 27.47 -20.12 -65.77
C LEU A 138 27.94 -19.78 -67.20
N GLY A 139 28.85 -20.57 -67.78
CA GLY A 139 29.18 -20.55 -69.22
C GLY A 139 30.31 -19.61 -69.67
N SER A 140 30.93 -18.85 -68.76
CA SER A 140 32.03 -17.91 -69.06
C SER A 140 33.38 -18.57 -69.38
N GLU A 141 33.51 -19.86 -69.09
CA GLU A 141 34.78 -20.59 -69.14
C GLU A 141 35.32 -20.84 -70.56
N LYS A 142 34.46 -20.85 -71.57
CA LYS A 142 34.90 -20.99 -72.98
C LYS A 142 35.68 -19.79 -73.50
N GLU A 143 35.25 -18.57 -73.17
CA GLU A 143 35.94 -17.35 -73.61
C GLU A 143 37.31 -17.20 -72.94
N VAL A 144 37.42 -17.59 -71.67
CA VAL A 144 38.68 -17.54 -70.91
C VAL A 144 39.72 -18.53 -71.46
N GLU A 145 39.29 -19.70 -71.91
CA GLU A 145 40.20 -20.72 -72.45
C GLU A 145 40.77 -20.33 -73.83
N GLU A 146 39.97 -19.66 -74.67
CA GLU A 146 40.38 -19.14 -75.98
C GLU A 146 41.41 -18.00 -75.88
N GLU A 147 41.38 -17.18 -74.83
CA GLU A 147 42.34 -16.07 -74.64
C GLU A 147 43.63 -16.44 -73.88
N SER A 148 43.79 -17.70 -73.45
CA SER A 148 44.91 -18.10 -72.60
C SER A 148 46.23 -18.41 -73.37
N VAL A 149 47.33 -17.71 -73.01
CA VAL A 149 48.66 -17.82 -73.67
C VAL A 149 49.52 -18.95 -73.08
N LYS A 150 50.13 -19.79 -73.94
CA LYS A 150 50.98 -20.95 -73.54
C LYS A 150 52.48 -20.70 -73.83
N ASP A 151 53.36 -20.93 -72.84
CA ASP A 151 54.82 -20.68 -72.93
C ASP A 151 55.59 -21.92 -73.45
N THR A 152 56.51 -21.74 -74.41
CA THR A 152 57.09 -22.85 -75.23
C THR A 152 58.59 -23.14 -75.05
N VAL A 153 59.32 -22.54 -74.09
CA VAL A 153 60.81 -22.67 -74.02
C VAL A 153 61.34 -23.14 -72.65
N THR A 154 62.25 -24.12 -72.63
CA THR A 154 62.87 -24.78 -71.44
C THR A 154 64.12 -24.04 -70.90
N LYS A 155 64.35 -24.01 -69.57
CA LYS A 155 65.49 -23.32 -68.89
C LYS A 155 66.31 -24.27 -67.98
N ILE A 156 67.64 -24.07 -67.90
CA ILE A 156 68.64 -24.94 -67.20
C ILE A 156 69.22 -24.24 -65.93
N LYS A 157 69.67 -25.02 -64.91
CA LYS A 157 70.15 -24.54 -63.58
C LYS A 157 71.46 -25.25 -63.15
N TYR A 158 72.36 -24.56 -62.43
CA TYR A 158 73.68 -25.05 -61.95
C TYR A 158 73.77 -25.19 -60.40
N MET A 159 74.74 -25.96 -59.89
CA MET A 159 75.00 -26.22 -58.46
C MET A 159 76.52 -26.24 -58.15
N ILE A 160 76.95 -25.59 -57.07
CA ILE A 160 78.36 -25.47 -56.61
C ILE A 160 78.49 -26.03 -55.17
N SER A 161 79.57 -26.76 -54.86
CA SER A 161 79.79 -27.42 -53.55
C SER A 161 81.24 -27.31 -53.03
N ARG A 162 81.45 -27.52 -51.72
CA ARG A 162 82.77 -27.50 -51.04
C ARG A 162 82.91 -28.67 -50.06
N VAL A 163 84.14 -29.17 -49.87
CA VAL A 163 84.43 -30.33 -49.01
C VAL A 163 84.20 -30.03 -47.53
N ARG A 164 83.38 -30.87 -46.86
CA ARG A 164 82.83 -30.65 -45.51
C ARG A 164 83.85 -30.43 -44.39
N ARG A 165 85.01 -31.10 -44.42
CA ARG A 165 86.08 -30.87 -43.41
C ARG A 165 86.64 -29.44 -43.41
N LYS A 166 86.44 -28.69 -44.50
CA LYS A 166 86.86 -27.29 -44.65
C LYS A 166 85.72 -26.31 -44.38
N PHE A 167 84.53 -26.79 -44.03
CA PHE A 167 83.46 -25.94 -43.50
C PHE A 167 83.80 -25.58 -42.05
N GLY A 168 83.73 -24.29 -41.72
CA GLY A 168 83.96 -23.81 -40.35
C GLY A 168 85.42 -23.81 -39.89
N ALA A 169 86.37 -24.34 -40.66
CA ALA A 169 87.79 -24.21 -40.35
C ALA A 169 88.18 -22.72 -40.37
N PRO A 170 88.85 -22.18 -39.33
CA PRO A 170 89.16 -20.77 -39.24
C PRO A 170 90.09 -20.36 -40.38
N ILE A 171 89.56 -19.53 -41.30
CA ILE A 171 90.32 -18.97 -42.41
C ILE A 171 90.87 -17.62 -41.92
N LYS A 172 92.19 -17.48 -41.88
CA LYS A 172 92.80 -16.15 -41.80
C LYS A 172 92.84 -15.57 -43.20
N PHE A 173 91.90 -14.69 -43.50
CA PHE A 173 91.94 -13.89 -44.71
C PHE A 173 93.08 -12.88 -44.59
N THR A 174 93.86 -12.74 -45.64
CA THR A 174 94.80 -11.64 -45.79
C THR A 174 94.49 -10.95 -47.10
N ASP A 175 94.40 -9.62 -47.06
CA ASP A 175 94.24 -8.84 -48.25
C ASP A 175 95.50 -8.99 -49.11
N LYS A 176 95.33 -9.61 -50.28
CA LYS A 176 96.36 -9.67 -51.30
C LYS A 176 95.97 -8.70 -52.39
N ASN A 177 96.75 -7.64 -52.55
CA ASN A 177 96.58 -6.75 -53.68
C ASN A 177 96.87 -7.52 -54.98
N ALA A 178 96.15 -7.25 -56.07
CA ALA A 178 96.25 -8.01 -57.32
C ALA A 178 97.68 -8.02 -57.90
N SER A 179 98.50 -7.04 -57.52
CA SER A 179 99.92 -6.94 -57.88
C SER A 179 100.85 -7.87 -57.09
N HIS A 180 100.44 -8.44 -55.94
CA HIS A 180 101.31 -9.24 -55.05
C HIS A 180 101.41 -10.73 -55.45
N VAL A 181 100.70 -11.19 -56.47
CA VAL A 181 100.82 -12.57 -57.00
C VAL A 181 100.88 -12.48 -58.51
N LYS A 182 101.98 -13.00 -59.10
CA LYS A 182 102.23 -12.91 -60.55
C LYS A 182 101.19 -13.60 -61.43
N ASP A 183 100.38 -14.51 -60.90
CA ASP A 183 99.66 -15.48 -61.74
C ASP A 183 98.19 -15.68 -61.38
N SER A 184 97.39 -14.64 -61.06
CA SER A 184 95.97 -14.93 -60.82
C SER A 184 94.91 -13.90 -61.16
N TYR A 185 95.16 -12.59 -61.12
CA TYR A 185 94.06 -11.63 -61.32
C TYR A 185 94.51 -10.37 -62.08
N VAL A 186 93.85 -10.15 -63.24
CA VAL A 186 93.94 -8.94 -64.07
C VAL A 186 92.81 -8.01 -63.68
N GLU A 187 93.13 -6.74 -63.44
CA GLU A 187 92.14 -5.69 -63.16
C GLU A 187 91.59 -5.13 -64.48
N CYS A 188 90.26 -5.15 -64.68
CA CYS A 188 89.59 -4.59 -65.85
C CYS A 188 88.61 -3.50 -65.42
N THR A 189 88.86 -2.26 -65.83
CA THR A 189 88.00 -1.10 -65.56
C THR A 189 87.29 -0.61 -66.84
N PRO A 190 86.04 -0.11 -66.76
CA PRO A 190 85.23 0.26 -67.93
C PRO A 190 85.69 1.59 -68.61
N TYR A 191 85.57 1.68 -69.95
CA TYR A 191 85.75 2.92 -70.76
C TYR A 191 84.60 3.12 -71.78
N GLN A 192 84.29 4.35 -72.17
CA GLN A 192 83.24 4.68 -73.16
C GLN A 192 83.83 4.89 -74.57
N ASP A 193 83.25 4.24 -75.59
CA ASP A 193 83.65 4.36 -77.00
C ASP A 193 82.56 5.04 -77.85
N LYS A 194 82.95 5.96 -78.74
CA LYS A 194 82.08 6.96 -79.42
C LYS A 194 81.73 6.61 -80.87
N THR A 195 82.02 5.39 -81.34
CA THR A 195 82.07 5.05 -82.78
C THR A 195 80.74 4.64 -83.42
N PHE A 196 79.58 4.68 -82.72
CA PHE A 196 78.32 4.15 -83.26
C PHE A 196 77.16 5.17 -83.35
N SER A 197 76.57 5.31 -84.56
CA SER A 197 75.27 5.99 -84.80
C SER A 197 74.36 5.14 -85.71
N ILE A 198 73.14 4.79 -85.25
CA ILE A 198 72.20 3.81 -85.85
C ILE A 198 71.03 4.53 -86.57
N LYS A 199 70.55 4.00 -87.73
CA LYS A 199 69.30 4.44 -88.43
C LYS A 199 68.22 3.34 -88.36
N MET A 200 66.96 3.75 -88.14
CA MET A 200 65.86 2.97 -87.55
C MET A 200 64.66 2.80 -88.52
N LEU A 201 63.97 1.65 -88.51
CA LEU A 201 62.72 1.36 -89.27
C LEU A 201 61.62 0.92 -88.30
N GLU A 202 60.39 1.39 -88.50
CA GLU A 202 59.29 1.29 -87.53
C GLU A 202 58.46 0.00 -87.71
N LYS A 203 58.15 -0.66 -86.60
CA LYS A 203 57.27 -1.84 -86.49
C LYS A 203 56.30 -1.57 -85.35
N ASP A 204 55.02 -1.72 -85.63
CA ASP A 204 53.99 -1.57 -84.61
C ASP A 204 54.02 -2.81 -83.70
N VAL A 205 54.51 -2.61 -82.48
CA VAL A 205 54.71 -3.67 -81.48
C VAL A 205 54.05 -3.20 -80.20
N GLY A 206 53.00 -3.89 -79.78
CA GLY A 206 52.48 -3.76 -78.42
C GLY A 206 53.46 -4.35 -77.43
N VAL A 207 54.23 -3.50 -76.74
CA VAL A 207 55.09 -3.91 -75.63
C VAL A 207 54.34 -3.67 -74.34
N GLN A 208 53.88 -4.74 -73.69
CA GLN A 208 53.35 -4.65 -72.33
C GLN A 208 54.50 -4.83 -71.33
N MET A 209 54.84 -3.77 -70.61
CA MET A 209 55.92 -3.71 -69.62
C MET A 209 55.55 -4.29 -68.25
N VAL A 210 54.55 -5.18 -68.22
CA VAL A 210 54.08 -5.82 -66.99
C VAL A 210 54.83 -7.14 -66.83
N PRO A 211 55.45 -7.43 -65.67
CA PRO A 211 56.03 -8.75 -65.40
C PRO A 211 54.97 -9.82 -65.67
N LYS A 212 55.33 -10.97 -66.27
CA LYS A 212 54.39 -12.10 -66.42
C LYS A 212 53.83 -12.44 -65.04
N VAL A 213 52.55 -12.15 -64.83
CA VAL A 213 51.85 -12.40 -63.57
C VAL A 213 51.33 -13.83 -63.63
N ARG A 214 51.52 -14.60 -62.56
CA ARG A 214 50.89 -15.91 -62.40
C ARG A 214 49.95 -15.82 -61.22
N GLU A 215 48.70 -16.19 -61.41
CA GLU A 215 47.80 -16.39 -60.28
C GLU A 215 48.21 -17.67 -59.55
N ALA A 216 48.57 -17.50 -58.28
CA ALA A 216 48.81 -18.59 -57.35
C ALA A 216 47.77 -18.45 -56.24
N SER A 217 46.75 -19.29 -56.28
CA SER A 217 45.86 -19.45 -55.13
C SER A 217 46.58 -20.34 -54.12
N THR A 218 46.66 -19.86 -52.88
CA THR A 218 47.13 -20.62 -51.73
C THR A 218 45.95 -20.71 -50.78
N GLN A 219 45.39 -21.90 -50.63
CA GLN A 219 44.44 -22.19 -49.57
C GLN A 219 45.16 -22.99 -48.50
N THR A 220 45.51 -22.34 -47.39
CA THR A 220 45.99 -23.03 -46.19
C THR A 220 44.83 -23.83 -45.62
N LYS A 221 45.02 -25.15 -45.46
CA LYS A 221 44.08 -25.95 -44.68
C LYS A 221 44.18 -25.47 -43.24
N TRP A 222 43.14 -24.80 -42.74
CA TRP A 222 43.09 -24.39 -41.34
C TRP A 222 43.03 -25.64 -40.46
N THR A 223 44.18 -26.02 -39.89
CA THR A 223 44.24 -26.94 -38.77
C THR A 223 44.18 -26.12 -37.50
N TYR A 224 43.19 -26.37 -36.62
CA TYR A 224 43.21 -25.79 -35.28
C TYR A 224 44.29 -26.49 -34.44
N PRO A 225 45.41 -25.83 -34.06
CA PRO A 225 46.25 -26.37 -33.00
C PRO A 225 45.42 -26.37 -31.72
N LYS A 226 45.10 -27.54 -31.18
CA LYS A 226 44.54 -27.63 -29.83
C LYS A 226 45.69 -27.46 -28.85
N ASN A 227 45.72 -26.34 -28.14
CA ASN A 227 46.61 -26.18 -27.00
C ASN A 227 46.25 -27.26 -25.98
N ALA A 228 47.14 -28.24 -25.80
CA ALA A 228 47.03 -29.23 -24.74
C ALA A 228 47.95 -28.79 -23.61
N ALA A 229 47.36 -28.37 -22.49
CA ALA A 229 48.06 -28.16 -21.24
C ALA A 229 47.60 -29.23 -20.26
N THR A 230 48.53 -30.01 -19.71
CA THR A 230 48.24 -30.92 -18.61
C THR A 230 48.43 -30.16 -17.29
N GLN A 231 47.34 -30.00 -16.55
CA GLN A 231 47.39 -29.63 -15.14
C GLN A 231 47.40 -30.94 -14.34
N TYR A 232 48.39 -31.11 -13.46
CA TYR A 232 48.39 -32.23 -12.54
C TYR A 232 47.46 -31.91 -11.36
N PHE A 233 46.63 -32.86 -11.00
CA PHE A 233 45.95 -32.85 -9.70
C PHE A 233 46.81 -33.65 -8.71
N PRO A 234 46.84 -33.27 -7.42
CA PRO A 234 47.46 -34.11 -6.41
C PRO A 234 46.83 -35.50 -6.46
N ARG A 235 47.66 -36.54 -6.42
CA ARG A 235 47.19 -37.93 -6.39
C ARG A 235 46.28 -38.08 -5.18
N GLN A 236 45.01 -38.37 -5.43
CA GLN A 236 44.10 -38.81 -4.37
C GLN A 236 44.50 -40.24 -3.99
N LEU A 237 44.82 -40.46 -2.73
CA LEU A 237 45.06 -41.79 -2.18
C LEU A 237 43.75 -42.58 -2.26
N SER A 238 43.83 -43.88 -2.56
CA SER A 238 42.67 -44.76 -2.40
C SER A 238 42.25 -44.82 -0.93
N ASP A 239 41.02 -45.23 -0.64
CA ASP A 239 40.55 -45.29 0.74
C ASP A 239 41.38 -46.27 1.59
N GLU A 240 41.90 -47.34 0.97
CA GLU A 240 42.87 -48.26 1.59
C GLU A 240 44.21 -47.56 1.94
N GLU A 241 44.76 -46.76 1.02
CA GLU A 241 45.99 -46.00 1.25
C GLU A 241 45.81 -44.91 2.33
N LYS A 242 44.61 -44.32 2.42
CA LYS A 242 44.26 -43.35 3.48
C LYS A 242 44.24 -44.01 4.84
N GLU A 243 43.59 -45.17 4.97
CA GLU A 243 43.54 -45.94 6.21
C GLU A 243 44.93 -46.39 6.65
N GLU A 244 45.77 -46.85 5.71
CA GLU A 244 47.17 -47.19 6.00
C GLU A 244 47.94 -45.95 6.52
N SER A 245 47.78 -44.78 5.88
CA SER A 245 48.43 -43.54 6.31
C SER A 245 47.93 -43.07 7.70
N LEU A 246 46.62 -43.19 7.97
CA LEU A 246 46.00 -42.81 9.24
C LEU A 246 46.45 -43.73 10.38
N SER A 247 46.68 -45.01 10.07
CA SER A 247 47.19 -45.99 11.03
C SER A 247 48.69 -45.84 11.32
N SER A 248 49.43 -45.09 10.47
CA SER A 248 50.88 -44.93 10.56
C SER A 248 51.34 -44.25 11.85
N GLU A 249 52.31 -44.86 12.54
CA GLU A 249 52.90 -44.31 13.76
C GLU A 249 53.57 -42.95 13.53
N LYS A 250 54.17 -42.74 12.34
CA LYS A 250 54.80 -41.47 11.96
C LYS A 250 53.81 -40.30 11.95
N LEU A 251 52.57 -40.55 11.50
CA LEU A 251 51.53 -39.54 11.50
C LEU A 251 51.04 -39.26 12.93
N LYS A 252 50.90 -40.29 13.76
CA LYS A 252 50.53 -40.12 15.18
C LYS A 252 51.57 -39.31 15.96
N GLU A 253 52.86 -39.57 15.76
CA GLU A 253 53.94 -38.77 16.35
C GLU A 253 53.88 -37.30 15.89
N PHE A 254 53.68 -37.08 14.59
CA PHE A 254 53.50 -35.73 14.04
C PHE A 254 52.29 -35.01 14.66
N LEU A 255 51.12 -35.66 14.69
CA LEU A 255 49.91 -35.09 15.27
C LEU A 255 50.09 -34.77 16.76
N THR A 256 50.77 -35.63 17.51
CA THR A 256 51.09 -35.37 18.93
C THR A 256 51.98 -34.14 19.09
N SER A 257 52.94 -33.94 18.18
CA SER A 257 53.80 -32.74 18.20
C SER A 257 53.08 -31.46 17.81
N VAL A 258 52.11 -31.54 16.89
CA VAL A 258 51.36 -30.38 16.37
C VAL A 258 50.18 -30.02 17.27
N HIS A 259 49.58 -31.01 17.95
CA HIS A 259 48.45 -30.84 18.85
C HIS A 259 48.71 -29.71 19.85
N LEU A 260 49.88 -29.69 20.48
CA LEU A 260 50.23 -28.66 21.47
C LEU A 260 50.21 -27.24 20.86
N ARG A 261 50.65 -27.08 19.61
CA ARG A 261 50.64 -25.78 18.92
C ARG A 261 49.23 -25.34 18.58
N MET A 262 48.36 -26.29 18.22
CA MET A 262 46.96 -26.02 17.93
C MET A 262 46.19 -25.68 19.21
N GLU A 263 46.44 -26.39 20.31
CA GLU A 263 45.83 -26.16 21.61
C GLU A 263 46.14 -24.76 22.15
N ILE A 264 47.40 -24.31 22.03
CA ILE A 264 47.79 -22.94 22.41
C ILE A 264 47.04 -21.89 21.58
N ALA A 265 46.90 -22.12 20.26
CA ALA A 265 46.18 -21.19 19.38
C ALA A 265 44.68 -21.13 19.71
N LEU A 266 44.06 -22.27 20.03
CA LEU A 266 42.66 -22.34 20.45
C LEU A 266 42.43 -21.64 21.79
N GLN A 267 43.30 -21.88 22.78
CA GLN A 267 43.24 -21.18 24.07
C GLN A 267 43.38 -19.66 23.89
N GLN A 268 44.27 -19.20 23.00
CA GLN A 268 44.44 -17.77 22.75
C GLN A 268 43.16 -17.14 22.15
N ASN A 269 42.48 -17.83 21.23
CA ASN A 269 41.22 -17.35 20.67
C ASN A 269 40.07 -17.38 21.68
N GLU A 270 40.07 -18.33 22.62
CA GLU A 270 39.04 -18.41 23.68
C GLU A 270 39.24 -17.34 24.76
N ILE A 271 40.48 -17.01 25.11
CA ILE A 271 40.80 -15.98 26.12
C ILE A 271 40.31 -14.60 25.67
N MET A 272 40.40 -14.29 24.38
CA MET A 272 39.99 -12.99 23.85
C MET A 272 39.68 -13.08 22.36
N ASP A 273 38.46 -12.71 21.98
CA ASP A 273 38.08 -12.53 20.58
C ASP A 273 38.64 -11.19 20.07
N ALA A 274 39.73 -11.25 19.32
CA ALA A 274 40.37 -10.07 18.73
C ALA A 274 39.55 -9.39 17.62
N PHE A 275 38.48 -10.04 17.16
CA PHE A 275 37.59 -9.54 16.11
C PHE A 275 36.21 -9.14 16.65
N PHE A 276 36.03 -9.15 17.97
CA PHE A 276 34.81 -8.68 18.59
C PHE A 276 34.67 -7.16 18.36
N ASP A 277 33.57 -6.77 17.72
CA ASP A 277 33.27 -5.37 17.45
C ASP A 277 32.54 -4.76 18.64
N ASP A 278 33.31 -4.18 19.57
CA ASP A 278 32.80 -3.49 20.75
C ASP A 278 31.74 -2.42 20.38
N TRP A 279 31.88 -1.77 19.22
CA TRP A 279 30.94 -0.73 18.79
C TRP A 279 29.58 -1.33 18.43
N LYS A 280 29.56 -2.51 17.79
CA LYS A 280 28.32 -3.23 17.49
C LYS A 280 27.66 -3.77 18.76
N ALA A 281 28.45 -4.24 19.73
CA ALA A 281 27.93 -4.68 21.03
C ALA A 281 27.30 -3.55 21.86
N LEU A 282 27.73 -2.30 21.65
CA LEU A 282 27.14 -1.11 22.29
C LEU A 282 25.82 -0.63 21.64
N THR A 283 25.43 -1.17 20.47
CA THR A 283 24.25 -0.67 19.72
C THR A 283 22.90 -1.18 20.20
N GLU A 284 22.82 -1.94 21.30
CA GLU A 284 21.53 -2.44 21.81
C GLU A 284 20.65 -1.38 22.50
N ASP A 285 21.10 -0.14 22.69
CA ASP A 285 20.25 0.95 23.21
C ASP A 285 20.54 2.33 22.55
N GLU A 286 20.51 2.39 21.23
CA GLU A 286 20.32 3.65 20.46
C GLU A 286 18.86 4.15 20.57
N SER A 287 18.35 4.30 21.80
CA SER A 287 17.11 5.05 22.09
C SER A 287 17.37 6.30 22.93
N SER A 288 18.63 6.55 23.32
CA SER A 288 19.02 7.67 24.19
C SER A 288 20.24 8.43 23.66
N SER A 289 20.32 8.67 22.34
CA SER A 289 21.32 9.56 21.76
C SER A 289 21.05 11.02 22.14
N GLY A 290 21.53 11.41 23.33
CA GLY A 290 22.14 12.71 23.69
C GLY A 290 21.36 14.03 23.56
N GLY A 291 20.28 14.09 22.78
CA GLY A 291 19.31 15.16 22.79
C GLY A 291 18.18 14.77 23.74
N LYS A 292 17.64 15.73 24.51
CA LYS A 292 16.31 15.50 25.09
C LYS A 292 15.39 15.16 23.91
N PRO A 293 14.67 14.02 23.91
CA PRO A 293 13.72 13.76 22.84
C PRO A 293 12.73 14.92 22.85
N ASP A 294 12.69 15.70 21.77
CA ASP A 294 11.78 16.84 21.67
C ASP A 294 10.35 16.30 21.78
N VAL A 295 9.71 16.57 22.91
CA VAL A 295 8.31 16.19 23.16
C VAL A 295 7.44 17.28 22.58
N TYR A 296 7.01 17.11 21.32
CA TYR A 296 6.06 17.99 20.65
C TYR A 296 5.01 17.17 19.90
N LEU A 297 3.84 17.75 19.66
CA LEU A 297 2.84 17.19 18.76
C LEU A 297 3.13 17.72 17.37
N LYS A 298 3.39 16.83 16.41
CA LYS A 298 3.72 17.21 15.05
C LYS A 298 2.43 17.43 14.26
N ALA A 299 2.25 18.59 13.65
CA ALA A 299 1.08 18.82 12.80
C ALA A 299 1.07 17.83 11.61
N TYR A 300 -0.02 17.09 11.46
CA TYR A 300 -0.21 16.13 10.37
C TYR A 300 -1.11 16.72 9.29
N GLN A 301 -2.33 17.13 9.65
CA GLN A 301 -3.31 17.66 8.70
C GLN A 301 -4.33 18.60 9.37
N SER A 302 -5.01 19.42 8.59
CA SER A 302 -6.11 20.27 9.06
C SER A 302 -7.29 20.21 8.10
N PHE A 303 -8.49 20.08 8.63
CA PHE A 303 -9.75 20.06 7.91
C PHE A 303 -10.58 21.29 8.26
N THR A 304 -11.07 21.98 7.23
CA THR A 304 -11.91 23.17 7.34
C THR A 304 -12.88 23.21 6.18
N ASP A 305 -14.14 23.56 6.44
CA ASP A 305 -15.11 23.84 5.38
C ASP A 305 -15.71 25.25 5.52
N LEU A 306 -15.67 26.01 4.43
CA LEU A 306 -16.11 27.40 4.41
C LEU A 306 -17.63 27.57 4.37
N ARG A 307 -18.39 26.50 4.11
CA ARG A 307 -19.85 26.55 3.95
C ARG A 307 -20.58 26.16 5.23
N TYR A 308 -20.18 25.07 5.86
CA TYR A 308 -20.85 24.46 7.00
C TYR A 308 -20.11 24.66 8.32
N LEU A 309 -18.78 24.80 8.32
CA LEU A 309 -18.00 24.99 9.56
C LEU A 309 -17.62 26.46 9.84
N LYS A 310 -17.74 27.35 8.85
CA LYS A 310 -17.39 28.76 9.02
C LYS A 310 -18.27 29.42 10.10
N ASP A 311 -17.63 30.09 11.05
CA ASP A 311 -18.27 30.77 12.19
C ASP A 311 -19.09 29.83 13.09
N ARG A 312 -18.83 28.51 13.02
CA ARG A 312 -19.41 27.49 13.90
C ARG A 312 -18.34 26.87 14.79
N SER A 313 -18.73 26.53 16.01
CA SER A 313 -17.87 25.85 16.97
C SER A 313 -18.04 24.34 16.82
N ILE A 314 -16.94 23.59 16.68
CA ILE A 314 -16.99 22.13 16.65
C ILE A 314 -17.35 21.63 18.04
N SER A 315 -18.44 20.88 18.16
CA SER A 315 -18.99 20.39 19.44
C SER A 315 -18.43 19.03 19.82
N CYS A 316 -18.33 18.11 18.86
CA CYS A 316 -17.86 16.75 19.07
C CYS A 316 -17.13 16.24 17.82
N VAL A 317 -16.10 15.43 18.05
CA VAL A 317 -15.25 14.81 17.03
C VAL A 317 -15.10 13.33 17.37
N CYS A 318 -15.28 12.46 16.40
CA CYS A 318 -15.11 11.01 16.57
C CYS A 318 -14.37 10.42 15.37
N TRP A 319 -13.40 9.57 15.66
CA TRP A 319 -12.73 8.75 14.65
C TRP A 319 -13.61 7.58 14.24
N HIS A 320 -13.55 7.20 12.97
CA HIS A 320 -14.19 5.98 12.54
C HIS A 320 -13.49 4.76 13.19
N PRO A 321 -14.22 3.81 13.78
CA PRO A 321 -13.61 2.73 14.56
C PRO A 321 -12.83 1.72 13.70
N THR A 322 -13.27 1.47 12.47
CA THR A 322 -12.65 0.46 11.57
C THR A 322 -11.86 1.02 10.37
N ILE A 323 -12.30 2.13 9.77
CA ILE A 323 -11.68 2.67 8.55
C ILE A 323 -10.58 3.68 8.93
N TYR A 324 -9.35 3.36 8.52
CA TYR A 324 -8.18 4.23 8.71
C TYR A 324 -8.38 5.62 8.08
N GLY A 325 -8.13 6.67 8.86
CA GLY A 325 -8.03 8.05 8.38
C GLY A 325 -9.36 8.76 8.17
N ILE A 326 -10.48 8.15 8.56
CA ILE A 326 -11.81 8.79 8.53
C ILE A 326 -12.12 9.42 9.88
N ILE A 327 -12.53 10.69 9.85
CA ILE A 327 -12.89 11.47 11.04
C ILE A 327 -14.21 12.20 10.79
N ALA A 328 -15.14 12.06 11.74
CA ALA A 328 -16.42 12.76 11.73
C ALA A 328 -16.37 13.94 12.72
N ALA A 329 -16.93 15.08 12.30
CA ALA A 329 -17.04 16.27 13.14
C ALA A 329 -18.45 16.87 13.05
N SER A 330 -18.99 17.23 14.21
CA SER A 330 -20.24 17.97 14.36
C SER A 330 -19.94 19.42 14.71
N ALA A 331 -20.72 20.34 14.17
CA ALA A 331 -20.56 21.75 14.44
C ALA A 331 -21.88 22.38 14.85
N ARG A 332 -21.80 23.28 15.83
CA ARG A 332 -22.93 24.04 16.36
C ARG A 332 -22.73 25.52 16.10
N GLN A 333 -23.82 26.24 16.03
CA GLN A 333 -23.75 27.68 15.87
C GLN A 333 -23.04 28.32 17.07
N ARG A 334 -22.11 29.22 16.78
CA ARG A 334 -21.48 30.04 17.80
C ARG A 334 -22.49 31.09 18.24
N LEU A 335 -22.96 30.98 19.48
CA LEU A 335 -23.91 31.93 20.07
C LEU A 335 -23.27 32.52 21.32
N SER A 336 -23.18 33.84 21.38
CA SER A 336 -22.95 34.50 22.67
C SER A 336 -24.20 34.34 23.55
N TYR A 337 -24.02 34.33 24.88
CA TYR A 337 -25.14 34.20 25.84
C TYR A 337 -26.23 35.27 25.61
N GLU A 338 -25.84 36.48 25.17
CA GLU A 338 -26.75 37.59 24.85
C GLU A 338 -27.50 37.38 23.52
N GLU A 339 -26.88 36.72 22.54
CA GLU A 339 -27.53 36.35 21.27
C GLU A 339 -28.48 35.17 21.46
N GLN A 340 -28.22 34.28 22.42
CA GLN A 340 -29.06 33.13 22.77
C GLN A 340 -30.50 33.51 23.16
N VAL A 341 -30.66 34.70 23.75
CA VAL A 341 -31.97 35.26 24.15
C VAL A 341 -32.71 35.91 22.96
N ASN A 342 -32.00 36.31 21.90
CA ASN A 342 -32.54 37.06 20.76
C ASN A 342 -32.82 36.18 19.51
N LEU A 343 -32.72 34.85 19.65
CA LEU A 343 -32.53 33.89 18.56
C LEU A 343 -33.77 33.38 17.82
N SER A 344 -34.98 33.77 18.24
CA SER A 344 -36.21 33.16 17.68
C SER A 344 -36.37 33.35 16.16
N ASP A 345 -35.70 34.33 15.55
CA ASP A 345 -35.94 34.71 14.14
C ASP A 345 -34.74 34.50 13.18
N LYS A 346 -33.56 34.08 13.64
CA LYS A 346 -32.35 33.93 12.79
C LYS A 346 -31.85 32.49 12.58
N SER A 347 -32.36 31.51 13.34
CA SER A 347 -31.83 30.14 13.37
C SER A 347 -32.18 29.27 12.13
N LEU A 348 -32.95 29.78 11.17
CA LEU A 348 -33.51 28.98 10.06
C LEU A 348 -32.67 28.97 8.76
N LEU A 349 -31.56 29.71 8.69
CA LEU A 349 -30.87 29.95 7.42
C LEU A 349 -29.76 28.94 7.07
N GLN A 350 -29.32 28.08 8.00
CA GLN A 350 -28.27 27.09 7.71
C GLN A 350 -28.54 25.74 8.39
N GLN A 351 -28.68 24.70 7.58
CA GLN A 351 -28.85 23.31 8.03
C GLN A 351 -27.61 22.83 8.80
N SER A 352 -27.86 22.15 9.91
CA SER A 352 -26.81 21.54 10.74
C SER A 352 -26.45 20.16 10.22
N VAL A 353 -25.16 19.86 10.18
CA VAL A 353 -24.63 18.67 9.52
C VAL A 353 -23.46 18.09 10.29
N ILE A 354 -23.28 16.76 10.18
CA ILE A 354 -22.04 16.07 10.58
C ILE A 354 -21.21 15.86 9.31
N LEU A 355 -19.96 16.29 9.31
CA LEU A 355 -19.05 16.16 8.17
C LEU A 355 -18.05 15.03 8.41
N PHE A 356 -17.86 14.20 7.39
CA PHE A 356 -16.83 13.16 7.37
C PHE A 356 -15.65 13.62 6.51
N TRP A 357 -14.45 13.56 7.06
CA TRP A 357 -13.21 13.87 6.38
C TRP A 357 -12.34 12.62 6.26
N SER A 358 -11.47 12.62 5.26
CA SER A 358 -10.52 11.55 5.00
C SER A 358 -9.11 12.12 4.93
N PHE A 359 -8.11 11.35 5.41
CA PHE A 359 -6.71 11.70 5.23
C PHE A 359 -6.30 11.75 3.74
N PHE A 360 -6.97 10.96 2.91
CA PHE A 360 -6.67 10.84 1.48
C PHE A 360 -7.20 12.02 0.65
N ASP A 361 -8.29 12.66 1.10
CA ASP A 361 -8.81 13.90 0.51
C ASP A 361 -9.14 14.90 1.63
N PRO A 362 -8.19 15.78 1.97
CA PRO A 362 -8.37 16.74 3.04
C PRO A 362 -9.14 18.00 2.65
N ILE A 363 -9.38 18.19 1.36
CA ILE A 363 -10.00 19.42 0.84
C ILE A 363 -11.52 19.24 0.79
N HIS A 364 -11.99 18.03 0.48
CA HIS A 364 -13.41 17.76 0.33
C HIS A 364 -13.94 16.77 1.38
N PRO A 365 -15.08 17.09 2.03
CA PRO A 365 -15.76 16.12 2.89
C PRO A 365 -16.28 14.96 2.04
N GLN A 366 -16.21 13.74 2.58
CA GLN A 366 -16.59 12.50 1.91
C GLN A 366 -18.08 12.18 2.05
N LEU A 367 -18.67 12.52 3.20
CA LEU A 367 -20.06 12.24 3.56
C LEU A 367 -20.58 13.36 4.45
N MET A 368 -21.87 13.66 4.32
CA MET A 368 -22.59 14.61 5.16
C MET A 368 -23.82 13.95 5.78
N LEU A 369 -24.04 14.11 7.07
CA LEU A 369 -25.27 13.66 7.73
C LEU A 369 -26.18 14.86 7.99
N GLU A 370 -27.42 14.80 7.54
CA GLU A 370 -28.44 15.79 7.84
C GLU A 370 -28.86 15.67 9.31
N CYS A 371 -28.80 16.78 10.04
CA CYS A 371 -29.22 16.84 11.44
C CYS A 371 -30.49 17.68 11.55
N PRO A 372 -31.49 17.24 12.35
CA PRO A 372 -32.70 18.03 12.57
C PRO A 372 -32.40 19.35 13.29
N GLU A 373 -31.41 19.34 14.20
CA GLU A 373 -30.95 20.48 14.99
C GLU A 373 -29.43 20.36 15.24
N ASP A 374 -28.81 21.37 15.85
CA ASP A 374 -27.39 21.34 16.24
C ASP A 374 -27.08 20.13 17.15
N ILE A 375 -26.07 19.35 16.76
CA ILE A 375 -25.60 18.16 17.49
C ILE A 375 -24.54 18.56 18.51
N TYR A 376 -24.73 18.15 19.76
CA TYR A 376 -23.79 18.43 20.85
C TYR A 376 -22.77 17.31 21.05
N CYS A 377 -23.21 16.07 20.93
CA CYS A 377 -22.39 14.86 21.06
C CYS A 377 -22.93 13.77 20.13
N PHE A 378 -22.05 12.93 19.60
CA PHE A 378 -22.44 11.74 18.84
C PHE A 378 -21.40 10.64 19.02
N GLN A 379 -21.79 9.40 18.78
CA GLN A 379 -20.91 8.24 18.91
C GLN A 379 -21.30 7.14 17.91
N PHE A 380 -20.30 6.52 17.30
CA PHE A 380 -20.46 5.30 16.50
C PHE A 380 -20.87 4.12 17.39
N SER A 381 -21.75 3.25 16.88
CA SER A 381 -22.05 2.01 17.59
C SER A 381 -20.83 1.09 17.59
N PRO A 382 -20.44 0.53 18.76
CA PRO A 382 -19.30 -0.38 18.85
C PRO A 382 -19.53 -1.72 18.13
N SER A 383 -20.79 -2.15 18.02
CA SER A 383 -21.16 -3.40 17.34
C SER A 383 -21.27 -3.24 15.82
N ASP A 384 -21.74 -2.08 15.34
CA ASP A 384 -21.83 -1.79 13.91
C ASP A 384 -21.41 -0.33 13.65
N PRO A 385 -20.22 -0.10 13.07
CA PRO A 385 -19.75 1.24 12.73
C PRO A 385 -20.67 2.02 11.77
N ASN A 386 -21.59 1.34 11.08
CA ASN A 386 -22.54 2.01 10.19
C ASN A 386 -23.68 2.71 10.93
N ILE A 387 -23.90 2.41 12.21
CA ILE A 387 -24.93 3.05 13.01
C ILE A 387 -24.31 4.12 13.89
N ILE A 388 -24.89 5.32 13.85
CA ILE A 388 -24.44 6.48 14.63
C ILE A 388 -25.60 6.98 15.47
N ALA A 389 -25.36 7.24 16.75
CA ALA A 389 -26.30 7.92 17.63
C ALA A 389 -25.78 9.31 18.01
N GLY A 390 -26.67 10.29 18.11
CA GLY A 390 -26.31 11.66 18.47
C GLY A 390 -27.38 12.38 19.26
N GLY A 391 -26.94 13.35 20.05
CA GLY A 391 -27.76 14.18 20.92
C GLY A 391 -27.88 15.60 20.39
N CYS A 392 -29.11 16.08 20.24
CA CYS A 392 -29.44 17.42 19.76
C CYS A 392 -29.50 18.45 20.90
N ILE A 393 -29.38 19.73 20.52
CA ILE A 393 -29.51 20.87 21.44
C ILE A 393 -30.91 20.98 22.08
N ASN A 394 -31.94 20.49 21.41
CA ASN A 394 -33.32 20.49 21.91
C ASN A 394 -33.64 19.29 22.83
N GLY A 395 -32.65 18.44 23.10
CA GLY A 395 -32.77 17.28 23.99
C GLY A 395 -33.18 15.97 23.31
N GLN A 396 -33.48 15.98 22.01
CA GLN A 396 -33.76 14.76 21.25
C GLN A 396 -32.49 13.95 20.95
N VAL A 397 -32.65 12.63 20.89
CA VAL A 397 -31.67 11.67 20.38
C VAL A 397 -32.04 11.28 18.94
N VAL A 398 -31.03 11.16 18.08
CA VAL A 398 -31.15 10.88 16.65
C VAL A 398 -30.26 9.70 16.27
N LEU A 399 -30.73 8.87 15.33
CA LEU A 399 -29.97 7.77 14.73
C LEU A 399 -29.72 8.03 13.24
N TRP A 400 -28.54 7.63 12.77
CA TRP A 400 -28.18 7.59 11.35
C TRP A 400 -27.67 6.20 10.97
N ASP A 401 -27.89 5.85 9.70
CA ASP A 401 -27.38 4.62 9.08
C ASP A 401 -26.57 5.02 7.83
N ILE A 402 -25.27 4.70 7.83
CA ILE A 402 -24.34 5.00 6.73
C ILE A 402 -23.96 3.77 5.89
N SER A 403 -24.63 2.63 6.09
CA SER A 403 -24.31 1.35 5.41
C SER A 403 -24.24 1.46 3.89
N GLN A 404 -25.15 2.23 3.26
CA GLN A 404 -25.17 2.48 1.81
C GLN A 404 -23.94 3.23 1.28
N HIS A 405 -23.19 3.88 2.16
CA HIS A 405 -22.02 4.69 1.84
C HIS A 405 -20.69 4.10 2.33
N GLU A 406 -20.71 2.94 3.01
CA GLU A 406 -19.52 2.29 3.56
C GLU A 406 -18.46 1.99 2.48
N GLU A 407 -18.88 1.42 1.34
CA GLU A 407 -17.97 1.11 0.23
C GLU A 407 -17.28 2.37 -0.33
N LYS A 408 -18.00 3.51 -0.38
CA LYS A 408 -17.42 4.78 -0.84
C LYS A 408 -16.39 5.31 0.15
N LEU A 409 -16.67 5.21 1.45
CA LEU A 409 -15.73 5.59 2.51
C LEU A 409 -14.46 4.72 2.48
N GLN A 410 -14.58 3.43 2.14
CA GLN A 410 -13.43 2.53 1.99
C GLN A 410 -12.63 2.79 0.70
N ASN A 411 -13.32 3.01 -0.42
CA ASN A 411 -12.72 3.23 -1.74
C ASN A 411 -12.07 4.61 -1.92
N ALA A 412 -12.29 5.56 -0.99
CA ALA A 412 -11.53 6.82 -0.97
C ALA A 412 -10.00 6.61 -0.94
N LYS A 413 -9.52 5.41 -0.56
CA LYS A 413 -8.12 4.99 -0.65
C LYS A 413 -7.58 4.88 -2.08
N THR A 414 -8.36 4.37 -3.04
CA THR A 414 -7.86 4.02 -4.39
C THR A 414 -7.86 5.19 -5.36
N VAL A 415 -8.69 6.20 -5.11
CA VAL A 415 -8.80 7.39 -5.98
C VAL A 415 -7.56 8.31 -5.86
N ALA A 416 -6.87 8.30 -4.72
CA ALA A 416 -5.69 9.12 -4.48
C ALA A 416 -4.44 8.64 -5.25
N ASP A 417 -4.23 7.33 -5.39
CA ASP A 417 -3.07 6.76 -6.12
C ASP A 417 -3.14 6.98 -7.64
N GLY A 418 -4.31 7.31 -8.19
CA GLY A 418 -4.51 7.59 -9.62
C GLY A 418 -4.20 9.03 -10.04
N ILE A 419 -3.85 9.93 -9.12
CA ILE A 419 -3.65 11.36 -9.39
C ILE A 419 -2.17 11.72 -9.17
N GLU A 420 -1.27 11.07 -9.92
CA GLU A 420 0.08 11.62 -10.17
C GLU A 420 0.01 12.72 -11.25
N ILE A 421 -0.14 13.96 -10.76
CA ILE A 421 0.35 15.24 -11.28
C ILE A 421 0.87 15.25 -12.75
N THR A 422 0.02 15.63 -13.71
CA THR A 422 0.44 16.35 -14.92
C THR A 422 0.29 17.85 -14.70
N ALA A 423 1.25 18.45 -13.99
CA ALA A 423 1.32 19.89 -13.78
C ALA A 423 1.95 20.61 -14.96
N VAL A 424 1.29 20.64 -16.13
CA VAL A 424 1.49 21.70 -17.14
C VAL A 424 0.18 21.87 -17.92
N ASN A 425 -0.39 23.08 -17.90
CA ASN A 425 -1.59 23.57 -18.61
C ASN A 425 -2.92 23.52 -17.85
N MET A 426 -3.15 24.49 -16.98
CA MET A 426 -4.48 25.09 -16.85
C MET A 426 -4.37 26.60 -16.56
N VAL A 427 -4.28 27.39 -17.63
CA VAL A 427 -4.89 28.72 -17.67
C VAL A 427 -5.96 28.62 -18.74
N ASN A 428 -7.22 28.78 -18.34
CA ASN A 428 -8.44 28.68 -19.15
C ASN A 428 -9.02 27.27 -19.34
N ALA A 429 -9.58 26.71 -18.27
CA ALA A 429 -10.73 25.83 -18.36
C ALA A 429 -11.76 26.27 -17.31
N SER A 430 -12.99 26.51 -17.75
CA SER A 430 -14.14 26.78 -16.88
C SER A 430 -14.29 25.69 -15.82
N ILE A 431 -14.33 26.11 -14.55
CA ILE A 431 -14.48 25.27 -13.36
C ILE A 431 -15.68 24.32 -13.55
N PRO A 432 -15.48 22.99 -13.62
CA PRO A 432 -16.59 22.05 -13.54
C PRO A 432 -17.16 22.12 -12.11
N ASN A 433 -18.49 22.09 -11.99
CA ASN A 433 -19.17 21.94 -10.69
C ASN A 433 -18.61 20.72 -9.95
N PHE A 434 -17.76 20.94 -8.95
CA PHE A 434 -17.33 19.88 -8.03
C PHE A 434 -18.57 19.26 -7.37
N CYS A 435 -18.68 17.93 -7.48
CA CYS A 435 -19.73 17.11 -6.89
C CYS A 435 -19.95 17.49 -5.42
N LYS A 436 -21.19 17.83 -5.05
CA LYS A 436 -21.56 17.94 -3.64
C LYS A 436 -21.36 16.57 -2.98
N PRO A 437 -20.83 16.49 -1.76
CA PRO A 437 -20.75 15.23 -1.02
C PRO A 437 -22.17 14.65 -0.82
N PRO A 438 -22.30 13.31 -0.77
CA PRO A 438 -23.58 12.67 -0.48
C PRO A 438 -24.11 13.11 0.88
N LEU A 439 -25.40 13.46 0.92
CA LEU A 439 -26.13 13.84 2.13
C LEU A 439 -27.01 12.66 2.57
N VAL A 440 -26.78 12.16 3.78
CA VAL A 440 -27.53 11.06 4.40
C VAL A 440 -28.53 11.63 5.38
N LYS A 441 -29.78 11.21 5.26
CA LYS A 441 -30.84 11.60 6.19
C LYS A 441 -30.81 10.75 7.45
N TYR A 442 -31.22 11.32 8.58
CA TYR A 442 -31.43 10.54 9.80
C TYR A 442 -32.54 9.50 9.59
N CYS A 443 -32.40 8.35 10.27
CA CYS A 443 -33.34 7.25 10.13
C CYS A 443 -34.42 7.26 11.22
N ALA A 444 -34.11 7.74 12.43
CA ALA A 444 -35.07 7.89 13.51
C ALA A 444 -34.72 9.05 14.45
N VAL A 445 -35.74 9.76 14.93
CA VAL A 445 -35.63 10.79 15.97
C VAL A 445 -36.51 10.42 17.18
N SER A 446 -36.01 10.66 18.38
CA SER A 446 -36.78 10.45 19.61
C SER A 446 -37.99 11.37 19.78
N SER A 447 -39.01 10.89 20.51
CA SER A 447 -40.20 11.69 20.82
C SER A 447 -39.86 12.88 21.72
N ILE A 448 -39.99 14.10 21.21
CA ILE A 448 -39.68 15.35 21.95
C ILE A 448 -40.35 15.46 23.33
N GLN A 449 -41.52 14.84 23.52
CA GLN A 449 -42.23 14.85 24.81
C GLN A 449 -41.53 14.04 25.91
N TYR A 450 -40.80 12.98 25.54
CA TYR A 450 -40.15 12.05 26.47
C TYR A 450 -38.63 12.20 26.50
N SER A 451 -38.06 12.94 25.55
CA SER A 451 -36.64 13.29 25.50
C SER A 451 -36.25 14.31 26.57
N HIS A 452 -34.97 14.67 26.61
CA HIS A 452 -34.47 15.70 27.51
C HIS A 452 -35.10 17.06 27.21
N LYS A 453 -35.17 17.94 28.21
CA LYS A 453 -35.67 19.32 28.06
C LYS A 453 -34.58 20.33 27.71
N LYS A 454 -33.32 19.93 27.90
CA LYS A 454 -32.11 20.71 27.65
C LYS A 454 -31.22 19.94 26.68
N PRO A 455 -30.14 20.53 26.14
CA PRO A 455 -29.19 19.84 25.27
C PRO A 455 -28.73 18.51 25.87
N VAL A 456 -28.67 17.48 25.03
CA VAL A 456 -28.00 16.23 25.39
C VAL A 456 -26.51 16.48 25.35
N THR A 457 -25.85 16.47 26.50
CA THR A 457 -24.44 16.86 26.59
C THR A 457 -23.49 15.69 26.38
N ASP A 458 -23.91 14.47 26.72
CA ASP A 458 -23.10 13.26 26.63
C ASP A 458 -23.97 12.06 26.21
N ILE A 459 -23.38 11.14 25.46
CA ILE A 459 -24.03 9.92 24.96
C ILE A 459 -23.04 8.76 25.00
N HIS A 460 -23.47 7.61 25.53
CA HIS A 460 -22.65 6.40 25.62
C HIS A 460 -23.45 5.16 25.24
N TRP A 461 -22.88 4.29 24.41
CA TRP A 461 -23.43 2.97 24.13
C TRP A 461 -23.16 2.00 25.28
N LEU A 462 -24.19 1.29 25.75
CA LEU A 462 -23.99 0.21 26.71
C LEU A 462 -23.36 -1.01 26.03
N PRO A 463 -22.47 -1.74 26.72
CA PRO A 463 -21.85 -2.93 26.14
C PRO A 463 -22.85 -4.01 25.74
N GLY A 464 -22.65 -4.59 24.56
CA GLY A 464 -23.59 -5.55 23.98
C GLY A 464 -23.74 -6.88 24.72
N TYR A 465 -22.93 -7.18 25.74
CA TYR A 465 -23.04 -8.44 26.49
C TYR A 465 -24.11 -8.41 27.60
N PHE A 466 -24.69 -7.25 27.92
CA PHE A 466 -25.82 -7.15 28.84
C PHE A 466 -26.88 -6.16 28.36
N GLU A 467 -28.09 -6.32 28.90
CA GLU A 467 -29.21 -5.42 28.70
C GLU A 467 -29.90 -5.14 30.05
N ASP A 468 -30.28 -3.89 30.27
CA ASP A 468 -31.04 -3.48 31.44
C ASP A 468 -32.55 -3.55 31.17
N ASN A 469 -33.32 -3.97 32.16
CA ASN A 469 -34.78 -3.91 32.10
C ASN A 469 -35.34 -2.60 32.68
N GLN A 470 -36.66 -2.39 32.57
CA GLN A 470 -37.34 -1.21 33.15
C GLN A 470 -37.18 -1.04 34.67
N MET A 471 -36.75 -2.08 35.40
CA MET A 471 -36.49 -2.04 36.84
C MET A 471 -34.99 -1.88 37.17
N GLY A 472 -34.13 -1.63 36.18
CA GLY A 472 -32.68 -1.47 36.37
C GLY A 472 -31.95 -2.77 36.75
N ALA A 473 -32.54 -3.94 36.45
CA ALA A 473 -31.85 -5.22 36.58
C ALA A 473 -31.16 -5.59 35.27
N THR A 474 -29.89 -6.01 35.37
CA THR A 474 -29.01 -6.42 34.27
C THR A 474 -29.24 -7.89 33.88
N PHE A 475 -29.42 -8.15 32.59
CA PHE A 475 -29.56 -9.48 32.01
C PHE A 475 -28.49 -9.74 30.96
N GLU A 476 -28.12 -11.00 30.76
CA GLU A 476 -27.20 -11.42 29.70
C GLU A 476 -27.85 -11.24 28.32
N ASN A 477 -27.25 -10.38 27.48
CA ASN A 477 -27.67 -10.21 26.09
C ASN A 477 -26.99 -11.27 25.22
N ARG A 478 -27.80 -12.21 24.70
CA ARG A 478 -27.31 -13.32 23.87
C ARG A 478 -26.92 -12.93 22.46
N ALA A 479 -27.38 -11.76 21.98
CA ALA A 479 -27.04 -11.29 20.65
C ALA A 479 -25.66 -10.60 20.60
N GLU A 480 -25.07 -10.29 21.76
CA GLU A 480 -23.79 -9.55 21.89
C GLU A 480 -23.76 -8.20 21.12
N THR A 481 -24.93 -7.64 20.82
CA THR A 481 -25.12 -6.38 20.09
C THR A 481 -25.44 -5.22 21.03
N CYS A 482 -24.86 -4.05 20.80
CA CYS A 482 -25.11 -2.84 21.60
C CYS A 482 -26.48 -2.24 21.26
N VAL A 483 -27.54 -2.66 21.94
CA VAL A 483 -28.92 -2.19 21.67
C VAL A 483 -29.39 -1.07 22.60
N GLN A 484 -28.61 -0.73 23.63
CA GLN A 484 -28.96 0.29 24.62
C GLN A 484 -27.96 1.44 24.64
N LEU A 485 -28.45 2.64 24.94
CA LEU A 485 -27.65 3.87 25.03
C LEU A 485 -28.10 4.73 26.19
N VAL A 486 -27.14 5.46 26.78
CA VAL A 486 -27.36 6.34 27.92
C VAL A 486 -27.07 7.76 27.50
N THR A 487 -27.98 8.68 27.84
CA THR A 487 -27.82 10.11 27.60
C THR A 487 -27.93 10.89 28.90
N CYS A 488 -27.15 11.97 29.01
CA CYS A 488 -27.26 12.90 30.12
C CYS A 488 -27.53 14.33 29.62
N SER A 489 -28.23 15.11 30.44
CA SER A 489 -28.54 16.50 30.13
C SER A 489 -28.60 17.34 31.40
N PRO A 490 -28.30 18.65 31.34
CA PRO A 490 -28.43 19.58 32.46
C PRO A 490 -29.89 19.81 32.93
N ASP A 491 -30.85 19.01 32.47
CA ASP A 491 -32.23 18.97 32.94
C ASP A 491 -32.44 18.06 34.17
N CYS A 492 -31.35 17.69 34.82
CA CYS A 492 -31.27 16.85 36.01
C CYS A 492 -31.64 15.38 35.78
N SER A 493 -31.69 14.94 34.52
CA SER A 493 -32.03 13.56 34.18
C SER A 493 -30.94 12.83 33.39
N ILE A 494 -30.87 11.52 33.63
CA ILE A 494 -30.14 10.54 32.84
C ILE A 494 -31.18 9.59 32.27
N LEU A 495 -31.16 9.40 30.96
CA LEU A 495 -32.11 8.56 30.25
C LEU A 495 -31.38 7.36 29.63
N PHE A 496 -31.93 6.17 29.84
CA PHE A 496 -31.51 4.96 29.16
C PHE A 496 -32.50 4.71 28.04
N TRP A 497 -32.00 4.47 26.83
CA TRP A 497 -32.80 4.20 25.65
C TRP A 497 -32.52 2.79 25.17
N ASP A 498 -33.54 2.18 24.58
CA ASP A 498 -33.49 0.83 24.05
C ASP A 498 -33.86 0.87 22.57
N ILE A 499 -33.14 0.13 21.74
CA ILE A 499 -33.41 -0.03 20.31
C ILE A 499 -34.07 -1.41 20.12
N PRO A 500 -35.41 -1.50 20.25
CA PRO A 500 -36.09 -2.78 20.19
C PRO A 500 -36.01 -3.38 18.79
N ALA A 501 -35.82 -4.70 18.75
CA ALA A 501 -35.90 -5.53 17.56
C ALA A 501 -37.22 -5.29 16.79
N THR A 502 -37.12 -5.22 15.47
CA THR A 502 -38.26 -5.03 14.56
C THR A 502 -39.22 -6.21 14.70
N LYS A 503 -40.34 -6.05 15.39
CA LYS A 503 -41.40 -7.06 15.39
C LYS A 503 -42.02 -7.11 14.00
N LEU A 504 -41.87 -8.24 13.30
CA LEU A 504 -42.74 -8.54 12.15
C LEU A 504 -44.20 -8.37 12.61
N PRO A 505 -45.04 -7.64 11.87
CA PRO A 505 -46.43 -7.48 12.26
C PRO A 505 -47.09 -8.86 12.35
N GLU A 506 -47.53 -9.25 13.56
CA GLU A 506 -48.51 -10.31 13.71
C GLU A 506 -49.71 -9.94 12.82
N GLN A 507 -50.12 -10.86 11.96
CA GLN A 507 -51.26 -10.66 11.08
C GLN A 507 -52.43 -10.11 11.89
N PRO A 508 -53.01 -8.95 11.53
CA PRO A 508 -54.22 -8.50 12.17
C PRO A 508 -55.30 -9.54 11.87
N SER A 509 -55.81 -10.19 12.92
CA SER A 509 -57.12 -10.81 12.87
C SER A 509 -58.09 -9.75 12.37
N SER A 510 -58.77 -10.07 11.26
CA SER A 510 -59.81 -9.28 10.64
C SER A 510 -60.71 -8.60 11.67
N GLU A 511 -60.65 -7.27 11.77
CA GLU A 511 -61.80 -6.37 11.64
C GLU A 511 -61.40 -4.90 11.89
N GLU A 512 -62.01 -4.04 11.06
CA GLU A 512 -62.09 -2.57 11.12
C GLU A 512 -60.88 -1.72 10.66
N VAL A 513 -60.97 -1.40 9.36
CA VAL A 513 -60.34 -0.29 8.66
C VAL A 513 -60.61 1.04 9.35
N LYS A 514 -59.55 1.76 9.73
CA LYS A 514 -59.51 3.23 9.68
C LYS A 514 -58.28 3.66 8.90
N GLU A 515 -58.53 4.37 7.80
CA GLU A 515 -57.56 4.95 6.90
C GLU A 515 -56.48 5.71 7.68
N LYS A 516 -55.24 5.20 7.66
CA LYS A 516 -54.05 5.99 7.98
C LYS A 516 -53.47 6.42 6.64
N GLU A 517 -53.35 7.74 6.47
CA GLU A 517 -52.73 8.40 5.33
C GLU A 517 -51.36 7.77 5.05
N ILE A 518 -51.22 7.17 3.87
CA ILE A 518 -49.93 6.71 3.35
C ILE A 518 -49.17 7.97 2.92
N PHE A 519 -48.25 8.43 3.77
CA PHE A 519 -47.27 9.44 3.37
C PHE A 519 -46.33 8.81 2.33
N TYR A 520 -46.35 9.35 1.10
CA TYR A 520 -45.37 9.02 0.06
C TYR A 520 -43.96 9.38 0.55
N MET A 521 -43.04 8.41 0.58
CA MET A 521 -41.66 8.64 1.00
C MET A 521 -40.78 9.19 -0.13
N PRO A 522 -39.82 10.08 0.18
CA PRO A 522 -38.65 10.33 -0.67
C PRO A 522 -37.78 9.07 -0.73
N ALA A 523 -37.22 8.75 -1.89
CA ALA A 523 -36.42 7.54 -2.12
C ALA A 523 -35.06 7.49 -1.39
N ASP A 524 -34.69 8.54 -0.65
CA ASP A 524 -33.33 8.77 -0.14
C ASP A 524 -33.17 8.54 1.39
N VAL A 525 -34.17 7.97 2.09
CA VAL A 525 -34.11 7.69 3.54
C VAL A 525 -33.97 6.18 3.77
N PRO A 526 -32.97 5.71 4.53
CA PRO A 526 -32.86 4.29 4.90
C PRO A 526 -34.10 3.80 5.67
N ASP A 527 -34.58 2.60 5.38
CA ASP A 527 -35.74 1.99 6.06
C ASP A 527 -35.42 1.47 7.48
N THR A 528 -34.15 1.48 7.87
CA THR A 528 -33.64 1.04 9.18
C THR A 528 -34.25 1.87 10.32
N PHE A 529 -34.77 1.23 11.37
CA PHE A 529 -35.36 1.87 12.57
C PHE A 529 -36.57 2.80 12.38
N LYS A 530 -37.25 2.74 11.24
CA LYS A 530 -38.45 3.56 10.96
C LYS A 530 -39.56 3.44 12.02
N HIS A 531 -39.67 2.32 12.74
CA HIS A 531 -40.63 2.14 13.84
C HIS A 531 -40.36 3.01 15.06
N LEU A 532 -39.12 3.52 15.19
CA LEU A 532 -38.70 4.38 16.30
C LEU A 532 -38.92 5.86 15.99
N ASP A 533 -39.02 6.24 14.71
CA ASP A 533 -39.09 7.64 14.33
C ASP A 533 -40.30 8.35 14.98
N LEU A 534 -40.02 9.45 15.67
CA LEU A 534 -40.91 10.27 16.50
C LEU A 534 -41.60 9.55 17.68
N CYS A 535 -41.39 8.24 17.83
CA CYS A 535 -42.06 7.39 18.81
C CYS A 535 -41.11 6.77 19.84
N TRP A 536 -39.80 6.90 19.66
CA TRP A 536 -38.78 6.36 20.54
C TRP A 536 -38.83 7.03 21.91
N LYS A 537 -38.87 6.21 22.96
CA LYS A 537 -39.02 6.61 24.36
C LYS A 537 -37.89 6.00 25.20
N PRO A 538 -37.46 6.66 26.28
CA PRO A 538 -36.48 6.10 27.18
C PRO A 538 -37.10 4.93 27.98
N LEU A 539 -36.28 3.92 28.23
CA LEU A 539 -36.57 2.75 29.04
C LEU A 539 -36.53 3.07 30.54
N ILE A 540 -35.48 3.77 30.97
CA ILE A 540 -35.24 4.16 32.37
C ILE A 540 -35.00 5.66 32.42
N LYS A 541 -35.61 6.34 33.40
CA LYS A 541 -35.35 7.74 33.71
C LYS A 541 -34.86 7.88 35.15
N ILE A 542 -33.62 8.32 35.30
CA ILE A 542 -33.00 8.61 36.60
C ILE A 542 -32.98 10.13 36.76
N ASN A 543 -33.51 10.64 37.87
CA ASN A 543 -33.38 12.05 38.22
C ASN A 543 -32.37 12.18 39.36
N LEU A 544 -31.34 12.99 39.17
CA LEU A 544 -30.32 13.23 40.19
C LEU A 544 -30.79 14.36 41.11
N CYS A 545 -31.34 14.00 42.26
CA CYS A 545 -31.75 14.95 43.30
C CYS A 545 -31.26 14.48 44.67
N GLU A 546 -30.85 15.41 45.52
CA GLU A 546 -30.51 15.12 46.92
C GLU A 546 -31.79 14.89 47.74
N SER A 547 -31.85 13.80 48.51
CA SER A 547 -33.06 13.39 49.25
C SER A 547 -33.46 14.37 50.36
N ASP A 548 -32.50 15.09 50.93
CA ASP A 548 -32.69 15.83 52.18
C ASP A 548 -32.95 17.33 51.93
N THR A 549 -32.40 17.89 50.85
CA THR A 549 -32.49 19.32 50.50
C THR A 549 -33.33 19.58 49.24
N ASN A 550 -33.71 18.52 48.51
CA ASN A 550 -34.36 18.60 47.20
C ASN A 550 -33.54 19.39 46.17
N THR A 551 -32.21 19.48 46.38
CA THR A 551 -31.29 20.12 45.44
C THR A 551 -31.17 19.26 44.20
N GLU A 552 -31.44 19.84 43.04
CA GLU A 552 -31.34 19.17 41.74
C GLU A 552 -29.92 19.31 41.19
N TYR A 553 -29.34 18.22 40.70
CA TYR A 553 -28.02 18.22 40.09
C TYR A 553 -28.15 18.27 38.57
N CYS A 554 -27.45 19.18 37.91
CA CYS A 554 -27.44 19.29 36.45
C CYS A 554 -26.29 18.46 35.84
N PRO A 555 -26.49 17.20 35.41
CA PRO A 555 -25.42 16.39 34.85
C PRO A 555 -25.00 16.89 33.46
N VAL A 556 -23.69 16.88 33.20
CA VAL A 556 -23.10 17.30 31.92
C VAL A 556 -22.27 16.18 31.30
N ARG A 557 -21.65 15.32 32.13
CA ARG A 557 -20.82 14.19 31.71
C ARG A 557 -21.11 12.96 32.55
N ILE A 558 -21.05 11.78 31.94
CA ILE A 558 -21.25 10.50 32.63
C ILE A 558 -20.11 9.54 32.32
N SER A 559 -19.69 8.75 33.31
CA SER A 559 -18.69 7.71 33.14
C SER A 559 -19.11 6.42 33.83
N LEU A 560 -19.50 5.43 33.03
CA LEU A 560 -19.88 4.08 33.48
C LEU A 560 -18.65 3.16 33.52
N ARG A 561 -18.63 2.21 34.45
CA ARG A 561 -17.50 1.27 34.62
C ARG A 561 -17.28 0.34 33.42
N GLU A 562 -18.37 -0.09 32.81
CA GLU A 562 -18.33 -1.09 31.74
C GLU A 562 -18.03 -0.51 30.34
N LEU A 563 -17.90 0.81 30.20
CA LEU A 563 -17.50 1.47 28.93
C LEU A 563 -16.02 1.32 28.58
N HIS A 564 -15.23 0.69 29.46
CA HIS A 564 -13.79 0.45 29.29
C HIS A 564 -13.44 -0.38 28.03
N TYR A 565 -14.42 -1.03 27.39
CA TYR A 565 -14.22 -1.91 26.24
C TYR A 565 -14.13 -1.20 24.88
N HIS A 566 -14.41 0.11 24.76
CA HIS A 566 -14.33 0.81 23.47
C HIS A 566 -12.90 0.98 22.91
N TYR A 567 -11.86 0.84 23.75
CA TYR A 567 -10.47 1.07 23.34
C TYR A 567 -9.66 -0.22 23.08
N LYS A 568 -10.21 -1.40 23.37
CA LYS A 568 -9.50 -2.70 23.26
C LYS A 568 -9.71 -3.47 21.96
N THR A 569 -10.40 -2.91 20.98
CA THR A 569 -10.79 -3.66 19.76
C THR A 569 -9.65 -3.92 18.76
N SER A 570 -8.37 -3.67 19.11
CA SER A 570 -7.24 -3.89 18.19
C SER A 570 -6.37 -5.14 18.50
N GLU A 571 -6.58 -5.87 19.60
CA GLU A 571 -5.70 -7.00 19.98
C GLU A 571 -6.22 -8.39 19.59
N LYS A 572 -7.40 -8.50 18.95
CA LYS A 572 -7.90 -9.77 18.37
C LYS A 572 -7.91 -9.73 16.85
N VAL A 573 -6.75 -9.50 16.25
CA VAL A 573 -6.50 -9.85 14.85
C VAL A 573 -5.29 -10.77 14.82
N GLU A 574 -5.45 -11.96 15.41
CA GLU A 574 -4.64 -13.12 15.08
C GLU A 574 -5.39 -14.40 15.50
N SER A 575 -5.39 -15.38 14.61
CA SER A 575 -6.12 -16.67 14.66
C SER A 575 -7.64 -16.63 14.37
N LEU A 576 -7.98 -16.62 13.07
CA LEU A 576 -8.81 -17.67 12.46
C LEU A 576 -8.87 -17.41 10.95
N ASN A 577 -7.88 -17.97 10.24
CA ASN A 577 -8.01 -18.25 8.81
C ASN A 577 -9.00 -19.40 8.66
N THR A 578 -10.21 -19.13 8.20
CA THR A 578 -10.97 -20.04 7.34
C THR A 578 -11.92 -19.22 6.48
N LEU A 579 -11.79 -19.36 5.17
CA LEU A 579 -12.66 -18.82 4.14
C LEU A 579 -14.09 -19.32 4.32
N GLU A 580 -15.03 -18.38 4.40
CA GLU A 580 -16.36 -18.45 3.79
C GLU A 580 -16.90 -17.00 3.78
N VAL A 581 -17.46 -16.55 2.66
CA VAL A 581 -18.12 -15.24 2.52
C VAL A 581 -19.61 -15.47 2.74
N PRO A 582 -20.20 -15.13 3.91
CA PRO A 582 -21.63 -14.94 4.02
C PRO A 582 -21.95 -13.51 3.58
N ALA A 583 -23.13 -13.30 3.00
CA ALA A 583 -23.64 -11.97 2.69
C ALA A 583 -23.58 -11.07 3.94
N LYS A 584 -22.99 -9.87 3.82
CA LYS A 584 -22.94 -8.87 4.88
C LYS A 584 -24.36 -8.31 5.12
N GLU A 585 -25.12 -8.92 6.01
CA GLU A 585 -26.35 -8.34 6.55
C GLU A 585 -26.04 -7.68 7.90
N SER A 586 -26.51 -6.45 8.13
CA SER A 586 -26.21 -5.70 9.36
C SER A 586 -26.90 -6.36 10.56
N PRO A 587 -26.24 -6.44 11.74
CA PRO A 587 -26.80 -7.11 12.92
C PRO A 587 -28.09 -6.44 13.43
N TYR A 588 -28.35 -5.19 13.03
CA TYR A 588 -29.57 -4.45 13.33
C TYR A 588 -30.72 -4.73 12.35
N ALA A 589 -30.46 -5.24 11.15
CA ALA A 589 -31.49 -5.58 10.15
C ALA A 589 -32.19 -6.92 10.45
N GLU A 590 -31.49 -7.89 11.04
CA GLU A 590 -31.99 -9.26 11.29
C GLU A 590 -32.28 -9.59 12.77
N MET A 591 -32.56 -8.58 13.62
CA MET A 591 -32.94 -8.89 15.00
C MET A 591 -34.32 -9.56 15.08
N SER A 592 -34.34 -10.89 15.23
CA SER A 592 -35.54 -11.67 15.57
C SER A 592 -35.74 -11.74 17.09
N SER A 593 -36.98 -11.62 17.56
CA SER A 593 -37.31 -11.66 18.99
C SER A 593 -36.84 -12.97 19.64
N PRO A 594 -36.05 -12.95 20.73
CA PRO A 594 -35.66 -14.17 21.40
C PRO A 594 -36.90 -14.89 21.95
N SER A 595 -37.06 -16.17 21.59
CA SER A 595 -38.11 -17.03 22.16
C SER A 595 -38.02 -17.00 23.68
N SER A 596 -39.16 -16.88 24.36
CA SER A 596 -39.36 -16.78 25.81
C SER A 596 -38.69 -17.92 26.62
N LYS A 597 -37.37 -17.88 26.77
CA LYS A 597 -36.60 -18.78 27.63
C LYS A 597 -35.87 -17.94 28.68
N LYS A 598 -36.28 -18.12 29.96
CA LYS A 598 -35.69 -17.58 31.21
C LYS A 598 -34.36 -16.83 31.00
N LEU A 599 -34.42 -15.51 31.08
CA LEU A 599 -33.25 -14.63 31.11
C LEU A 599 -32.42 -14.93 32.38
N ARG A 600 -31.09 -15.00 32.25
CA ARG A 600 -30.19 -15.16 33.41
C ARG A 600 -29.83 -13.76 33.91
N VAL A 601 -30.08 -13.50 35.18
CA VAL A 601 -29.68 -12.26 35.87
C VAL A 601 -28.17 -12.31 36.08
N LEU A 602 -27.47 -11.23 35.74
CA LEU A 602 -26.02 -11.12 35.94
C LEU A 602 -25.73 -10.35 37.24
N GLU A 603 -25.31 -11.06 38.29
CA GLU A 603 -24.99 -10.45 39.59
C GLU A 603 -23.59 -9.81 39.65
N ASN A 604 -22.72 -10.07 38.67
CA ASN A 604 -21.31 -9.63 38.67
C ASN A 604 -21.03 -8.33 37.89
N ILE A 605 -22.05 -7.66 37.33
CA ILE A 605 -21.89 -6.37 36.64
C ILE A 605 -22.02 -5.24 37.66
N SER A 606 -21.06 -4.31 37.65
CA SER A 606 -21.14 -3.12 38.50
C SER A 606 -21.94 -2.04 37.78
N THR A 607 -23.02 -1.65 38.43
CA THR A 607 -23.98 -0.63 37.98
C THR A 607 -23.60 0.77 38.50
N ASP A 608 -22.33 0.94 38.90
CA ASP A 608 -21.81 2.17 39.46
C ASP A 608 -21.31 3.12 38.36
N PHE A 609 -21.59 4.41 38.53
CA PHE A 609 -21.19 5.45 37.60
C PHE A 609 -20.83 6.76 38.30
N PHE A 610 -19.96 7.50 37.63
CA PHE A 610 -19.62 8.88 37.99
C PHE A 610 -20.39 9.84 37.10
N VAL A 611 -20.82 10.95 37.69
CA VAL A 611 -21.48 12.06 36.99
C VAL A 611 -20.74 13.34 37.32
N GLY A 612 -20.42 14.10 36.28
CA GLY A 612 -19.91 15.46 36.39
C GLY A 612 -21.05 16.45 36.14
N THR A 613 -21.18 17.45 37.00
CA THR A 613 -22.26 18.43 36.97
C THR A 613 -21.82 19.77 36.38
N GLU A 614 -22.81 20.60 36.02
CA GLU A 614 -22.63 21.98 35.53
C GLU A 614 -22.01 22.90 36.60
N ASP A 615 -22.20 22.59 37.89
CA ASP A 615 -21.70 23.37 39.02
C ASP A 615 -20.30 22.94 39.49
N GLY A 616 -19.64 22.01 38.77
CA GLY A 616 -18.28 21.56 39.11
C GLY A 616 -18.21 20.43 40.15
N GLU A 617 -19.35 19.82 40.48
CA GLU A 617 -19.47 18.74 41.45
C GLU A 617 -19.42 17.37 40.77
N ILE A 618 -18.83 16.39 41.46
CA ILE A 618 -18.82 14.99 41.05
C ILE A 618 -19.69 14.17 41.98
N VAL A 619 -20.61 13.42 41.37
CA VAL A 619 -21.55 12.52 42.05
C VAL A 619 -21.22 11.08 41.66
N TYR A 620 -21.09 10.21 42.66
CA TYR A 620 -20.96 8.77 42.47
C TYR A 620 -22.27 8.08 42.89
N SER A 621 -22.87 7.33 41.96
CA SER A 621 -24.17 6.69 42.14
C SER A 621 -24.21 5.32 41.47
N ASP A 622 -25.20 4.53 41.85
CA ASP A 622 -25.62 3.29 41.20
C ASP A 622 -26.93 3.56 40.44
N TRP A 623 -27.25 2.84 39.36
CA TRP A 623 -28.55 2.91 38.66
C TRP A 623 -29.53 1.78 38.99
N LYS A 624 -29.15 0.80 39.82
CA LYS A 624 -30.00 -0.32 40.22
C LYS A 624 -31.12 0.11 41.19
N MET A 625 -32.38 -0.01 40.79
CA MET A 625 -33.52 0.34 41.65
C MET A 625 -33.75 -0.70 42.75
N GLU A 626 -33.66 -0.28 44.02
CA GLU A 626 -34.08 -1.10 45.16
C GLU A 626 -35.59 -0.97 45.41
N VAL A 627 -36.28 -2.11 45.55
CA VAL A 627 -37.69 -2.18 45.94
C VAL A 627 -37.76 -2.52 47.42
N ASN A 628 -38.27 -1.59 48.25
CA ASN A 628 -38.48 -1.85 49.68
C ASN A 628 -39.58 -2.91 49.88
N SER A 629 -39.34 -3.86 50.79
CA SER A 629 -40.24 -4.98 51.10
C SER A 629 -41.63 -4.55 51.60
N ASP A 630 -41.76 -3.33 52.09
CA ASP A 630 -42.98 -2.87 52.79
C ASP A 630 -43.86 -1.92 51.93
N SER A 631 -43.42 -1.54 50.72
CA SER A 631 -44.26 -0.81 49.77
C SER A 631 -43.88 -1.12 48.34
N ALA A 632 -44.84 -1.51 47.50
CA ALA A 632 -44.67 -1.70 46.05
C ALA A 632 -44.48 -0.36 45.28
N LYS A 633 -43.86 0.64 45.91
CA LYS A 633 -43.43 1.88 45.28
C LYS A 633 -41.91 1.84 45.17
N PRO A 634 -41.34 2.10 43.99
CA PRO A 634 -39.88 2.22 43.85
C PRO A 634 -39.38 3.36 44.74
N VAL A 635 -38.39 3.08 45.57
CA VAL A 635 -37.79 4.10 46.45
C VAL A 635 -36.64 4.75 45.72
N ARG A 636 -36.60 6.10 45.73
CA ARG A 636 -35.52 6.89 45.13
C ARG A 636 -34.20 6.52 45.80
N GLN A 637 -33.18 6.21 44.98
CA GLN A 637 -31.87 5.79 45.48
C GLN A 637 -31.23 6.87 46.37
N LYS A 638 -30.54 6.38 47.39
CA LYS A 638 -29.70 7.18 48.28
C LYS A 638 -28.37 7.40 47.56
N GLN A 639 -28.08 8.64 47.16
CA GLN A 639 -26.79 9.01 46.57
C GLN A 639 -25.65 8.58 47.51
N ILE A 640 -24.62 7.96 46.94
CA ILE A 640 -23.58 7.30 47.75
C ILE A 640 -22.56 8.34 48.20
N GLN A 641 -22.01 9.15 47.28
CA GLN A 641 -20.96 10.14 47.59
C GLN A 641 -21.00 11.37 46.65
N LYS A 642 -20.70 12.56 47.21
CA LYS A 642 -20.58 13.85 46.51
C LYS A 642 -19.25 14.51 46.83
N TYR A 643 -18.63 15.12 45.82
CA TYR A 643 -17.39 15.89 45.96
C TYR A 643 -17.46 17.20 45.16
N ILE A 644 -17.07 18.31 45.78
CA ILE A 644 -16.98 19.64 45.14
C ILE A 644 -15.49 19.93 44.93
N ILE A 645 -15.03 19.86 43.68
CA ILE A 645 -13.59 19.99 43.34
C ILE A 645 -13.34 21.03 42.26
N HIS A 646 -14.20 21.08 41.24
CA HIS A 646 -14.05 21.99 40.12
C HIS A 646 -14.79 23.29 40.39
N THR A 647 -14.27 24.39 39.85
CA THR A 647 -14.85 25.73 40.02
C THR A 647 -15.92 26.06 39.00
N ASP A 648 -15.94 25.35 37.87
CA ASP A 648 -16.91 25.48 36.79
C ASP A 648 -17.39 24.09 36.35
N ALA A 649 -18.35 24.06 35.43
CA ALA A 649 -18.85 22.88 34.72
C ALA A 649 -17.74 21.91 34.29
N ILE A 650 -17.97 20.64 34.58
CA ILE A 650 -17.07 19.54 34.21
C ILE A 650 -17.24 19.26 32.72
N ASN A 651 -16.17 19.48 31.96
CA ASN A 651 -16.15 19.28 30.51
C ASN A 651 -15.70 17.87 30.09
N THR A 652 -14.91 17.21 30.93
CA THR A 652 -14.41 15.85 30.69
C THR A 652 -14.58 15.05 31.96
N LEU A 653 -15.15 13.86 31.82
CA LEU A 653 -15.17 12.82 32.86
C LEU A 653 -14.91 11.48 32.19
N GLN A 654 -13.69 10.94 32.33
CA GLN A 654 -13.27 9.76 31.58
C GLN A 654 -12.50 8.77 32.43
N ARG A 655 -12.85 7.50 32.32
CA ARG A 655 -12.07 6.39 32.87
C ARG A 655 -10.78 6.19 32.10
N SER A 656 -9.74 5.73 32.80
CA SER A 656 -8.48 5.37 32.17
C SER A 656 -8.68 4.23 31.17
N PRO A 657 -8.10 4.29 29.96
CA PRO A 657 -8.10 3.18 29.01
C PRO A 657 -7.37 1.94 29.52
N VAL A 658 -6.47 2.11 30.50
CA VAL A 658 -5.64 1.03 31.07
C VAL A 658 -6.20 0.52 32.40
N PHE A 659 -6.67 1.43 33.27
CA PHE A 659 -7.16 1.09 34.61
C PHE A 659 -8.67 1.26 34.72
N LYS A 660 -9.39 0.19 35.09
CA LYS A 660 -10.86 0.20 35.22
C LYS A 660 -11.37 1.08 36.36
N ASP A 661 -10.57 1.24 37.41
CA ASP A 661 -10.90 1.93 38.66
C ASP A 661 -10.42 3.38 38.71
N ILE A 662 -9.72 3.89 37.69
CA ILE A 662 -9.20 5.26 37.67
C ILE A 662 -10.06 6.15 36.77
N VAL A 663 -10.44 7.33 37.26
CA VAL A 663 -11.24 8.32 36.52
C VAL A 663 -10.53 9.67 36.53
N LEU A 664 -10.53 10.36 35.39
CA LEU A 664 -10.08 11.74 35.22
C LEU A 664 -11.30 12.66 35.11
N SER A 665 -11.30 13.73 35.88
CA SER A 665 -12.26 14.82 35.74
C SER A 665 -11.53 16.13 35.45
N ILE A 666 -12.06 16.92 34.53
CA ILE A 666 -11.53 18.22 34.16
C ILE A 666 -12.69 19.21 34.14
N GLY A 667 -12.51 20.32 34.85
CA GLY A 667 -13.51 21.37 34.95
C GLY A 667 -12.89 22.67 35.44
N GLY A 668 -13.33 23.79 34.87
CA GLY A 668 -12.80 25.11 35.19
C GLY A 668 -11.30 25.22 34.92
N ARG A 669 -10.48 25.30 35.97
CA ARG A 669 -9.03 25.53 35.88
C ARG A 669 -8.18 24.44 36.53
N ASN A 670 -8.77 23.31 36.87
CA ASN A 670 -8.07 22.20 37.49
C ASN A 670 -8.55 20.86 36.93
N PHE A 671 -7.73 19.82 37.13
CA PHE A 671 -8.12 18.44 36.92
C PHE A 671 -8.00 17.66 38.23
N ALA A 672 -8.73 16.56 38.32
CA ALA A 672 -8.63 15.63 39.43
C ALA A 672 -8.68 14.17 38.92
N ILE A 673 -7.93 13.31 39.60
CA ILE A 673 -7.86 11.87 39.33
C ILE A 673 -8.45 11.13 40.53
N TRP A 674 -9.38 10.23 40.26
CA TRP A 674 -10.17 9.51 41.24
C TRP A 674 -9.87 8.02 41.16
N LYS A 675 -10.01 7.33 42.30
CA LYS A 675 -10.02 5.87 42.36
C LYS A 675 -11.37 5.40 42.86
N GLU A 676 -11.96 4.44 42.16
CA GLU A 676 -13.15 3.75 42.61
C GLU A 676 -12.87 2.99 43.92
N GLY A 677 -13.78 3.09 44.88
CA GLY A 677 -13.62 2.53 46.23
C GLY A 677 -12.82 3.39 47.21
N VAL A 678 -12.23 4.51 46.79
CA VAL A 678 -11.60 5.48 47.71
C VAL A 678 -12.60 6.58 48.07
N THR A 679 -12.94 6.67 49.35
CA THR A 679 -13.98 7.59 49.85
C THR A 679 -13.44 8.90 50.41
N ASN A 680 -12.11 9.08 50.42
CA ASN A 680 -11.46 10.25 51.00
C ASN A 680 -11.27 11.40 49.99
N GLY A 681 -11.89 11.31 48.80
CA GLY A 681 -11.76 12.28 47.71
C GLY A 681 -10.79 11.83 46.61
N ALA A 682 -10.38 12.79 45.76
CA ALA A 682 -9.47 12.55 44.64
C ALA A 682 -8.06 12.13 45.11
N ILE A 683 -7.42 11.22 44.38
CA ILE A 683 -6.03 10.77 44.62
C ILE A 683 -5.05 11.89 44.30
N LEU A 684 -5.30 12.57 43.19
CA LEU A 684 -4.48 13.66 42.69
C LEU A 684 -5.41 14.80 42.27
N GLN A 685 -5.10 16.00 42.73
CA GLN A 685 -5.77 17.22 42.32
C GLN A 685 -4.70 18.21 41.87
N SER A 686 -4.88 18.80 40.70
CA SER A 686 -3.96 19.80 40.18
C SER A 686 -4.13 21.13 40.90
N SER A 687 -3.07 21.95 40.86
CA SER A 687 -3.19 23.37 41.17
C SER A 687 -4.08 24.07 40.13
N CYS A 688 -4.56 25.26 40.48
CA CYS A 688 -5.34 26.10 39.57
C CYS A 688 -4.42 26.63 38.46
N ALA A 689 -4.73 26.28 37.21
CA ALA A 689 -4.02 26.74 36.03
C ALA A 689 -4.31 28.21 35.72
N ALA A 690 -3.44 28.82 34.92
CA ALA A 690 -3.59 30.20 34.48
C ALA A 690 -4.76 30.39 33.49
N GLY A 691 -4.96 29.42 32.59
CA GLY A 691 -6.06 29.38 31.62
C GLY A 691 -7.18 28.44 32.05
N ARG A 692 -8.33 28.54 31.37
CA ARG A 692 -9.45 27.62 31.60
C ARG A 692 -9.25 26.35 30.77
N TYR A 693 -9.46 25.19 31.39
CA TYR A 693 -9.49 23.91 30.71
C TYR A 693 -10.85 23.73 30.05
N THR A 694 -10.83 23.35 28.79
CA THR A 694 -12.03 23.27 27.93
C THR A 694 -12.31 21.87 27.43
N ALA A 695 -11.27 21.04 27.26
CA ALA A 695 -11.38 19.64 26.88
C ALA A 695 -10.22 18.85 27.50
N GLY A 696 -10.36 17.54 27.59
CA GLY A 696 -9.21 16.68 27.83
C GLY A 696 -9.51 15.21 27.61
N GLN A 697 -8.43 14.45 27.44
CA GLN A 697 -8.48 13.02 27.18
C GLN A 697 -7.21 12.31 27.66
N TRP A 698 -7.36 11.08 28.16
CA TRP A 698 -6.27 10.13 28.33
C TRP A 698 -5.56 9.78 27.03
N SER A 699 -4.26 9.50 27.11
CA SER A 699 -3.56 8.71 26.10
C SER A 699 -4.14 7.30 26.07
N LEU A 700 -4.30 6.73 24.87
CA LEU A 700 -4.89 5.41 24.70
C LEU A 700 -3.89 4.27 24.99
N THR A 701 -2.59 4.56 24.93
CA THR A 701 -1.52 3.55 25.05
C THR A 701 -0.65 3.71 26.29
N ARG A 702 -0.55 4.92 26.84
CA ARG A 702 0.33 5.24 27.96
C ARG A 702 -0.47 5.75 29.15
N SER A 703 -0.48 5.00 30.25
CA SER A 703 -1.42 5.18 31.37
C SER A 703 -1.17 6.44 32.20
N GLY A 704 0.07 6.94 32.25
CA GLY A 704 0.43 8.16 32.96
C GLY A 704 0.30 9.45 32.16
N VAL A 705 -0.20 9.40 30.93
CA VAL A 705 -0.25 10.55 30.00
C VAL A 705 -1.68 10.95 29.66
N PHE A 706 -1.97 12.24 29.73
CA PHE A 706 -3.23 12.83 29.26
C PHE A 706 -3.01 14.22 28.68
N PHE A 707 -3.93 14.63 27.81
CA PHE A 707 -3.90 15.89 27.08
C PHE A 707 -5.06 16.77 27.57
N ILE A 708 -4.80 18.05 27.81
CA ILE A 708 -5.81 19.03 28.22
C ILE A 708 -5.76 20.22 27.26
N GLY A 709 -6.91 20.55 26.67
CA GLY A 709 -7.09 21.74 25.85
C GLY A 709 -7.49 22.94 26.69
N ARG A 710 -7.04 24.13 26.26
CA ARG A 710 -7.29 25.40 26.94
C ARG A 710 -8.08 26.38 26.09
N ASP A 711 -8.61 27.40 26.76
CA ASP A 711 -9.32 28.53 26.17
C ASP A 711 -8.44 29.47 25.33
N ASP A 712 -7.12 29.44 25.54
CA ASP A 712 -6.12 30.21 24.78
C ASP A 712 -5.53 29.44 23.57
N GLY A 713 -6.09 28.28 23.22
CA GLY A 713 -5.65 27.49 22.07
C GLY A 713 -4.41 26.61 22.33
N ASN A 714 -3.93 26.54 23.57
CA ASN A 714 -2.84 25.68 23.98
C ASN A 714 -3.32 24.28 24.41
N ILE A 715 -2.49 23.27 24.16
CA ILE A 715 -2.63 21.93 24.74
C ILE A 715 -1.56 21.74 25.81
N ASP A 716 -2.00 21.43 27.02
CA ASP A 716 -1.15 20.98 28.12
C ASP A 716 -1.00 19.45 28.04
N ILE A 717 0.25 18.98 27.97
CA ILE A 717 0.61 17.55 27.95
C ILE A 717 1.09 17.18 29.34
N TRP A 718 0.32 16.34 30.03
CA TRP A 718 0.66 15.84 31.35
C TRP A 718 1.31 14.47 31.24
N ASP A 719 2.47 14.31 31.86
CA ASP A 719 3.17 13.04 32.03
C ASP A 719 3.45 12.90 33.53
N LEU A 720 2.59 12.15 34.22
CA LEU A 720 2.60 12.05 35.68
C LEU A 720 3.88 11.39 36.22
N LEU A 721 4.59 10.62 35.38
CA LEU A 721 5.88 10.04 35.75
C LEU A 721 7.03 11.05 35.70
N LYS A 722 6.86 12.17 34.97
CA LYS A 722 7.83 13.27 34.92
C LYS A 722 7.49 14.35 35.93
N LYS A 723 6.26 14.86 35.91
CA LYS A 723 5.80 15.98 36.74
C LYS A 723 4.34 15.80 37.12
N THR A 724 4.03 16.05 38.39
CA THR A 724 2.66 15.98 38.93
C THR A 724 2.07 17.34 39.29
N HIS A 725 2.90 18.38 39.44
CA HIS A 725 2.48 19.70 39.91
C HIS A 725 2.28 20.73 38.79
N GLU A 726 2.80 20.45 37.58
CA GLU A 726 2.70 21.31 36.40
C GLU A 726 2.73 20.44 35.13
N PRO A 727 2.20 20.93 33.99
CA PRO A 727 2.25 20.17 32.74
C PRO A 727 3.70 19.92 32.33
N SER A 728 3.96 18.73 31.77
CA SER A 728 5.30 18.36 31.33
C SER A 728 5.75 19.23 30.15
N HIS A 729 4.83 19.48 29.23
CA HIS A 729 4.98 20.31 28.04
C HIS A 729 3.65 21.00 27.74
N PHE A 730 3.68 22.13 27.05
CA PHE A 730 2.50 22.75 26.46
C PHE A 730 2.83 23.21 25.05
N GLN A 731 1.85 23.19 24.15
CA GLN A 731 2.03 23.58 22.75
C GLN A 731 0.84 24.39 22.27
N ASN A 732 1.11 25.51 21.59
CA ASN A 732 0.08 26.30 20.94
C ASN A 732 -0.37 25.61 19.64
N ILE A 733 -1.65 25.30 19.55
CA ILE A 733 -2.24 24.62 18.41
C ILE A 733 -3.17 25.54 17.63
N SER A 734 -3.93 26.40 18.28
CA SER A 734 -4.81 27.39 17.64
C SER A 734 -4.67 28.76 18.32
N GLU A 735 -5.18 29.80 17.65
CA GLU A 735 -5.29 31.15 18.23
C GLU A 735 -6.58 31.32 19.06
N SER A 736 -7.45 30.30 19.05
CA SER A 736 -8.76 30.33 19.67
C SER A 736 -9.00 29.09 20.54
N MET A 737 -10.08 29.10 21.34
CA MET A 737 -10.33 28.08 22.34
C MET A 737 -10.41 26.67 21.73
N ILE A 738 -9.77 25.70 22.37
CA ILE A 738 -9.90 24.30 22.00
C ILE A 738 -11.26 23.81 22.48
N THR A 739 -12.05 23.20 21.61
CA THR A 739 -13.42 22.75 21.94
C THR A 739 -13.48 21.25 22.21
N PHE A 740 -12.71 20.44 21.48
CA PHE A 740 -12.71 18.99 21.63
C PHE A 740 -11.35 18.38 21.29
N ILE A 741 -10.98 17.31 21.99
CA ILE A 741 -9.77 16.52 21.76
C ILE A 741 -10.16 15.05 21.64
N SER A 742 -9.67 14.36 20.61
CA SER A 742 -9.90 12.93 20.43
C SER A 742 -8.62 12.23 19.94
N PRO A 743 -7.96 11.40 20.77
CA PRO A 743 -6.84 10.58 20.32
C PRO A 743 -7.32 9.39 19.50
N TRP A 744 -6.41 8.85 18.68
CA TRP A 744 -6.63 7.66 17.88
C TRP A 744 -5.32 6.89 17.68
N THR A 745 -5.39 5.57 17.82
CA THR A 745 -4.27 4.66 17.55
C THR A 745 -4.44 4.11 16.16
N ALA A 746 -3.66 4.63 15.21
CA ALA A 746 -3.73 4.25 13.81
C ALA A 746 -2.94 2.96 13.55
N SER A 747 -1.78 2.83 14.20
CA SER A 747 -0.95 1.62 14.24
C SER A 747 -0.19 1.58 15.58
N PRO A 748 0.46 0.46 15.94
CA PRO A 748 1.29 0.38 17.16
C PRO A 748 2.43 1.41 17.22
N LYS A 749 2.83 1.97 16.08
CA LYS A 749 3.91 2.96 15.97
C LYS A 749 3.41 4.38 15.77
N GLN A 750 2.15 4.56 15.37
CA GLN A 750 1.61 5.84 14.93
C GLN A 750 0.27 6.14 15.62
N HIS A 751 0.26 7.23 16.37
CA HIS A 751 -0.89 7.70 17.11
C HIS A 751 -1.17 9.14 16.73
N PHE A 752 -2.45 9.48 16.61
CA PHE A 752 -2.91 10.80 16.26
C PHE A 752 -3.74 11.41 17.39
N LEU A 753 -3.77 12.74 17.42
CA LEU A 753 -4.59 13.56 18.30
C LEU A 753 -5.37 14.53 17.41
N ALA A 754 -6.68 14.33 17.29
CA ALA A 754 -7.56 15.31 16.70
C ALA A 754 -7.87 16.39 17.73
N VAL A 755 -7.76 17.65 17.31
CA VAL A 755 -7.95 18.84 18.12
C VAL A 755 -8.81 19.79 17.32
N SER A 756 -9.92 20.22 17.88
CA SER A 756 -10.81 21.18 17.23
C SER A 756 -10.88 22.50 18.00
N ASP A 757 -11.17 23.57 17.28
CA ASP A 757 -11.36 24.90 17.86
C ASP A 757 -12.78 25.46 17.65
N ASP A 758 -13.06 26.59 18.28
CA ASP A 758 -14.34 27.29 18.17
C ASP A 758 -14.49 28.11 16.87
N LEU A 759 -13.48 28.12 16.00
CA LEU A 759 -13.51 28.74 14.68
C LEU A 759 -13.90 27.74 13.58
N GLY A 760 -14.15 26.48 13.93
CA GLY A 760 -14.58 25.46 13.00
C GLY A 760 -13.42 24.74 12.31
N VAL A 761 -12.21 24.81 12.88
CA VAL A 761 -11.02 24.14 12.35
C VAL A 761 -10.75 22.86 13.14
N LEU A 762 -10.58 21.76 12.41
CA LEU A 762 -10.16 20.47 12.97
C LEU A 762 -8.71 20.19 12.56
N ARG A 763 -7.80 20.11 13.52
CA ARG A 763 -6.38 19.80 13.30
C ARG A 763 -6.07 18.40 13.81
N VAL A 764 -5.34 17.62 13.02
CA VAL A 764 -4.82 16.32 13.40
C VAL A 764 -3.32 16.46 13.63
N LEU A 765 -2.88 16.04 14.80
CA LEU A 765 -1.49 16.07 15.23
C LEU A 765 -1.00 14.63 15.44
N GLU A 766 0.23 14.33 15.09
CA GLU A 766 0.90 13.08 15.38
C GLU A 766 1.56 13.14 16.76
N ILE A 767 1.29 12.13 17.58
CA ILE A 767 1.81 12.00 18.95
C ILE A 767 3.18 11.32 18.88
N CYS A 768 4.21 11.99 19.41
CA CYS A 768 5.57 11.42 19.46
C CYS A 768 5.64 10.10 20.24
N GLN A 769 6.62 9.26 19.88
CA GLN A 769 6.85 7.95 20.49
C GLN A 769 7.02 8.02 22.02
N THR A 770 7.68 9.06 22.53
CA THR A 770 7.87 9.30 23.97
C THR A 770 6.56 9.43 24.77
N LEU A 771 5.47 9.85 24.12
CA LEU A 771 4.16 10.02 24.76
C LEU A 771 3.21 8.83 24.52
N SER A 772 3.53 7.98 23.55
CA SER A 772 2.71 6.81 23.18
C SER A 772 3.28 5.49 23.69
N HIS A 773 4.61 5.33 23.75
CA HIS A 773 5.24 4.10 24.17
C HIS A 773 5.41 4.08 25.70
N PRO A 774 4.78 3.14 26.41
CA PRO A 774 4.95 3.01 27.85
C PRO A 774 6.38 2.55 28.19
N SER A 775 6.89 3.00 29.34
CA SER A 775 8.15 2.46 29.86
C SER A 775 7.93 1.08 30.47
N ARG A 776 8.96 0.22 30.52
CA ARG A 776 8.84 -1.15 31.08
C ARG A 776 8.39 -1.19 32.55
N ASN A 777 8.56 -0.10 33.29
CA ASN A 777 8.25 0.02 34.72
C ASN A 777 7.03 0.92 35.01
N GLU A 778 6.31 1.36 33.98
CA GLU A 778 5.03 2.10 34.08
C GLU A 778 3.88 1.11 34.18
#